data_AF-A0A2V5P2Z5-F1
#
_entry.id   AF-A0A2V5P2Z5-F1
#
_cell.length_a   1.000
_cell.length_b   1.000
_cell.length_c   1.000
_cell.angle_alpha   90.00
_cell.angle_beta   90.00
_cell.angle_gamma   90.00
#
_symmetry.space_group_name_H-M   'P 1'
#
loop_
_entity.id
_entity.type
_entity.pdbx_description
1 polymer ?
#
loop_
_entity_poly.entity_id
_entity_poly.type
_entity_poly.pdbx_seq_one_letter_code
_entity_poly.pdbx_strand_id
1 'polypeptide(L)'
;SPTHPVAASSWEAWTRPWFEYEGLRYINPKAPLFIHQYSQAWFDFRGRRDRHADYFDNSVLATRGHLRFCLNLRSRFPHFSQELWGITASDSANGYLAWGGPPEQGPLDGTIVPCAAGGSIPFLPDECLGALRTMRERFGERVWKRYGLVDAFNPAANWFNPDVIGIDVGITLLMAENARSGFVWETFMKNDEARRAMSRVGLAADCWFGNPIIFPGGVVCAAPEPELRLSTMKNEWNIPPYAVVSDLEKHVLLDGFRIVIDLENSRGCRLVDASTRRELIDLYGFYGSLPVGFNHPYFDSPAVQRELLLASRTKIANADVYSALYASFVDTFSRVAGLSRLERYFFIEGGALAVENALKAAMDWKVRRNLAAGRGERGTEILHFEHAFHGRSGYTLSLTNTDPRKTDYFAKFPWPRVSTPCIDFSLPEAQRKENVIEREKRALSEIQDLICRRGLDLAAILIEPIQGEGGDNHFRGEWLRALRRLCDEHEILLIFDEVQCGLGLTGRTWCCEHFEVIPDLLAFGKKTQVCGVMAGPRLDEVADNVFRLPGRINSTWGGNLADMVRSTHYLRILEQENLVENAREMGRLFLDELRRLALREPLISGVRGRGLMIAFDLPDRQIREQFYHGLFDLGLLAIRSGERSIRFRPVLDIKADVIHTATGLIHQQCRRMKAGHAV
;
A
#
# COMPACT_ATOMS: atom_id res chain seq x y z
N SER A 1 -19.91 -21.30 -35.42
CA SER A 1 -20.30 -20.70 -36.70
C SER A 1 -21.74 -20.23 -36.62
N PRO A 2 -22.06 -19.02 -37.10
CA PRO A 2 -23.45 -18.53 -37.20
C PRO A 2 -24.26 -19.23 -38.29
N THR A 3 -23.61 -19.81 -39.30
CA THR A 3 -24.25 -20.49 -40.43
C THR A 3 -24.39 -21.99 -40.23
N HIS A 4 -23.39 -22.62 -39.59
CA HIS A 4 -23.37 -24.07 -39.34
C HIS A 4 -22.88 -24.36 -37.91
N PRO A 5 -23.65 -24.01 -36.85
CA PRO A 5 -23.25 -24.29 -35.48
C PRO A 5 -23.34 -25.79 -35.18
N VAL A 6 -22.34 -26.32 -34.49
CA VAL A 6 -22.44 -27.61 -33.80
C VAL A 6 -23.22 -27.39 -32.49
N ALA A 7 -24.01 -28.39 -32.06
CA ALA A 7 -24.79 -28.30 -30.83
C ALA A 7 -23.86 -28.18 -29.60
N ALA A 8 -24.27 -27.42 -28.58
CA ALA A 8 -23.51 -27.28 -27.34
C ALA A 8 -23.31 -28.63 -26.62
N SER A 9 -24.26 -29.56 -26.78
CA SER A 9 -24.15 -30.94 -26.29
C SER A 9 -22.96 -31.71 -26.86
N SER A 10 -22.39 -31.29 -28.00
CA SER A 10 -21.14 -31.89 -28.50
C SER A 10 -19.94 -31.61 -27.60
N TRP A 11 -19.98 -30.58 -26.75
CA TRP A 11 -18.99 -30.40 -25.68
C TRP A 11 -19.02 -31.54 -24.67
N GLU A 12 -20.19 -32.15 -24.48
CA GLU A 12 -20.37 -33.26 -23.56
C GLU A 12 -19.98 -34.61 -24.16
N ALA A 13 -19.76 -34.67 -25.47
CA ALA A 13 -19.31 -35.89 -26.15
C ALA A 13 -17.81 -36.19 -25.92
N TRP A 14 -17.03 -35.21 -25.46
CA TRP A 14 -15.60 -35.39 -25.24
C TRP A 14 -15.32 -36.18 -23.96
N THR A 15 -14.51 -37.23 -24.08
CA THR A 15 -13.92 -37.92 -22.93
C THR A 15 -12.84 -37.05 -22.29
N ARG A 16 -12.94 -36.84 -20.97
CA ARG A 16 -11.98 -36.08 -20.16
C ARG A 16 -11.36 -36.98 -19.09
N PRO A 17 -10.48 -37.92 -19.48
CA PRO A 17 -9.90 -38.85 -18.52
C PRO A 17 -9.05 -38.09 -17.50
N TRP A 18 -9.39 -38.26 -16.23
CA TRP A 18 -8.55 -37.81 -15.13
C TRP A 18 -7.30 -38.69 -15.05
N PHE A 19 -6.17 -38.02 -14.85
CA PHE A 19 -4.86 -38.61 -14.72
C PHE A 19 -4.21 -38.08 -13.44
N GLU A 20 -3.44 -38.93 -12.76
CA GLU A 20 -2.71 -38.56 -11.56
C GLU A 20 -1.24 -38.91 -11.72
N TYR A 21 -0.37 -37.92 -11.45
CA TYR A 21 1.08 -38.09 -11.47
C TYR A 21 1.69 -37.37 -10.27
N GLU A 22 2.34 -38.13 -9.38
CA GLU A 22 2.99 -37.62 -8.17
C GLU A 22 2.09 -36.68 -7.33
N GLY A 23 0.85 -37.10 -7.10
CA GLY A 23 -0.14 -36.33 -6.34
C GLY A 23 -0.74 -35.13 -7.07
N LEU A 24 -0.41 -34.92 -8.35
CA LEU A 24 -1.05 -33.93 -9.21
C LEU A 24 -2.15 -34.62 -10.02
N ARG A 25 -3.41 -34.26 -9.77
CA ARG A 25 -4.57 -34.80 -10.49
C ARG A 25 -5.11 -33.77 -11.49
N TYR A 26 -5.10 -34.11 -12.77
CA TYR A 26 -5.53 -33.25 -13.88
C TYR A 26 -6.08 -34.08 -15.04
N ILE A 27 -6.90 -33.48 -15.90
CA ILE A 27 -7.40 -34.10 -17.13
C ILE A 27 -6.24 -34.23 -18.11
N ASN A 28 -5.87 -35.45 -18.48
CA ASN A 28 -4.94 -35.71 -19.57
C ASN A 28 -5.22 -37.12 -20.15
N PRO A 29 -5.51 -37.25 -21.46
CA PRO A 29 -5.64 -38.54 -22.14
C PRO A 29 -4.28 -39.22 -22.41
N LYS A 30 -3.29 -39.00 -21.54
CA LYS A 30 -1.90 -39.47 -21.69
C LYS A 30 -1.20 -38.93 -22.95
N ALA A 31 -1.53 -37.70 -23.35
CA ALA A 31 -0.99 -37.04 -24.54
C ALA A 31 0.18 -36.10 -24.21
N PRO A 32 1.00 -35.71 -25.21
CA PRO A 32 2.09 -34.75 -25.03
C PRO A 32 1.60 -33.37 -24.60
N LEU A 33 2.51 -32.56 -24.02
CA LEU A 33 2.16 -31.31 -23.34
C LEU A 33 1.43 -30.27 -24.21
N PHE A 34 1.62 -30.30 -25.54
CA PHE A 34 1.01 -29.33 -26.46
C PHE A 34 -0.52 -29.24 -26.35
N ILE A 35 -1.21 -30.32 -25.94
CA ILE A 35 -2.68 -30.32 -25.81
C ILE A 35 -3.18 -29.34 -24.75
N HIS A 36 -2.33 -28.97 -23.80
CA HIS A 36 -2.63 -28.01 -22.73
C HIS A 36 -2.29 -26.57 -23.13
N GLN A 37 -1.53 -26.38 -24.21
CA GLN A 37 -0.99 -25.08 -24.62
C GLN A 37 -1.83 -24.46 -25.74
N TYR A 38 -2.09 -25.23 -26.81
CA TYR A 38 -2.53 -24.67 -28.09
C TYR A 38 -3.93 -24.06 -28.05
N SER A 39 -4.89 -24.72 -27.40
CA SER A 39 -6.24 -24.17 -27.25
C SER A 39 -6.24 -22.85 -26.46
N GLN A 40 -5.32 -22.74 -25.50
CA GLN A 40 -5.18 -21.59 -24.61
C GLN A 40 -4.29 -20.49 -25.18
N ALA A 41 -3.71 -20.64 -26.37
CA ALA A 41 -3.03 -19.52 -27.02
C ALA A 41 -4.00 -18.40 -27.42
N TRP A 42 -5.26 -18.75 -27.69
CA TRP A 42 -6.31 -17.83 -28.14
C TRP A 42 -7.43 -17.68 -27.12
N PHE A 43 -7.96 -18.79 -26.59
CA PHE A 43 -9.04 -18.73 -25.61
C PHE A 43 -8.49 -18.41 -24.22
N ASP A 44 -9.04 -17.38 -23.58
CA ASP A 44 -8.71 -17.04 -22.20
C ASP A 44 -9.58 -17.83 -21.23
N PHE A 45 -9.02 -18.91 -20.69
CA PHE A 45 -9.67 -19.76 -19.70
C PHE A 45 -9.42 -19.31 -18.25
N ARG A 46 -8.67 -18.23 -18.00
CA ARG A 46 -8.34 -17.80 -16.63
C ARG A 46 -9.59 -17.42 -15.86
N GLY A 47 -9.73 -17.98 -14.66
CA GLY A 47 -10.88 -17.77 -13.79
C GLY A 47 -12.18 -18.22 -14.44
N ARG A 48 -12.13 -19.27 -15.27
CA ARG A 48 -13.31 -19.82 -15.94
C ARG A 48 -13.36 -21.33 -15.81
N ARG A 49 -14.53 -21.81 -15.39
CA ARG A 49 -14.78 -23.24 -15.21
C ARG A 49 -16.08 -23.67 -15.84
N ASP A 50 -16.10 -24.93 -16.27
CA ASP A 50 -17.34 -25.64 -16.59
C ASP A 50 -17.64 -26.68 -15.51
N ARG A 51 -18.58 -27.60 -15.79
CA ARG A 51 -18.94 -28.69 -14.88
C ARG A 51 -17.84 -29.75 -14.70
N HIS A 52 -16.82 -29.74 -15.56
CA HIS A 52 -15.76 -30.74 -15.60
C HIS A 52 -14.48 -30.24 -14.93
N ALA A 53 -14.00 -29.05 -15.30
CA ALA A 53 -12.75 -28.49 -14.76
C ALA A 53 -12.64 -26.96 -14.96
N ASP A 54 -11.72 -26.36 -14.22
CA ASP A 54 -11.02 -25.15 -14.67
C ASP A 54 -9.86 -25.60 -15.58
N TYR A 55 -9.89 -25.20 -16.85
CA TYR A 55 -8.92 -25.67 -17.84
C TYR A 55 -7.58 -24.94 -17.77
N PHE A 56 -7.56 -23.72 -17.22
CA PHE A 56 -6.31 -22.98 -17.00
C PHE A 56 -5.54 -23.63 -15.86
N ASP A 57 -6.20 -23.86 -14.72
CA ASP A 57 -5.64 -24.58 -13.56
C ASP A 57 -5.30 -26.04 -13.89
N ASN A 58 -6.05 -26.67 -14.80
CA ASN A 58 -5.67 -27.98 -15.34
C ASN A 58 -4.30 -27.94 -16.04
N SER A 59 -4.01 -26.85 -16.77
CA SER A 59 -2.82 -26.73 -17.63
C SER A 59 -1.57 -26.24 -16.88
N VAL A 60 -1.71 -25.27 -15.98
CA VAL A 60 -1.48 -25.49 -14.54
C VAL A 60 -0.72 -26.74 -14.11
N LEU A 61 -1.52 -27.65 -13.55
CA LEU A 61 -1.11 -28.92 -12.98
C LEU A 61 -0.44 -29.83 -14.00
N ALA A 62 -0.90 -29.82 -15.26
CA ALA A 62 -0.29 -30.62 -16.33
C ALA A 62 1.15 -30.20 -16.62
N THR A 63 1.43 -28.90 -16.73
CA THR A 63 2.79 -28.37 -16.94
C THR A 63 3.68 -28.71 -15.76
N ARG A 64 3.19 -28.58 -14.51
CA ARG A 64 3.95 -28.95 -13.32
C ARG A 64 4.24 -30.45 -13.25
N GLY A 65 3.26 -31.29 -13.59
CA GLY A 65 3.43 -32.73 -13.68
C GLY A 65 4.44 -33.11 -14.76
N HIS A 66 4.46 -32.38 -15.87
CA HIS A 66 5.40 -32.59 -16.96
C HIS A 66 6.84 -32.19 -16.62
N LEU A 67 7.03 -31.07 -15.90
CA LEU A 67 8.33 -30.69 -15.34
C LEU A 67 8.84 -31.78 -14.38
N ARG A 68 8.02 -32.22 -13.42
CA ARG A 68 8.37 -33.31 -12.50
C ARG A 68 8.73 -34.60 -13.23
N PHE A 69 7.97 -34.92 -14.28
CA PHE A 69 8.28 -36.06 -15.14
C PHE A 69 9.67 -35.96 -15.77
N CYS A 70 10.05 -34.81 -16.34
CA CYS A 70 11.40 -34.60 -16.86
C CYS A 70 12.48 -34.75 -15.78
N LEU A 71 12.22 -34.24 -14.57
CA LEU A 71 13.14 -34.37 -13.43
C LEU A 71 13.35 -35.83 -12.99
N ASN A 72 12.29 -36.64 -13.01
CA ASN A 72 12.39 -38.06 -12.68
C ASN A 72 13.17 -38.87 -13.71
N LEU A 73 13.12 -38.45 -14.98
CA LEU A 73 13.94 -39.02 -16.04
C LEU A 73 15.44 -38.69 -15.90
N ARG A 74 15.84 -37.78 -14.98
CA ARG A 74 17.25 -37.42 -14.74
C ARG A 74 18.13 -38.62 -14.38
N SER A 75 17.55 -39.65 -13.76
CA SER A 75 18.24 -40.91 -13.47
C SER A 75 18.78 -41.61 -14.74
N ARG A 76 18.08 -41.45 -15.88
CA ARG A 76 18.46 -42.00 -17.20
C ARG A 76 19.08 -40.95 -18.12
N PHE A 77 18.64 -39.69 -18.02
CA PHE A 77 19.06 -38.57 -18.85
C PHE A 77 19.54 -37.41 -17.95
N PRO A 78 20.81 -37.44 -17.47
CA PRO A 78 21.29 -36.58 -16.38
C PRO A 78 21.23 -35.07 -16.62
N HIS A 79 21.09 -34.65 -17.89
CA HIS A 79 20.98 -33.25 -18.26
C HIS A 79 19.62 -32.62 -17.94
N PHE A 80 18.56 -33.41 -17.72
CA PHE A 80 17.30 -32.84 -17.24
C PHE A 80 17.45 -32.21 -15.86
N SER A 81 16.99 -30.97 -15.72
CA SER A 81 17.00 -30.20 -14.47
C SER A 81 15.81 -29.24 -14.42
N GLN A 82 15.65 -28.53 -13.30
CA GLN A 82 14.60 -27.50 -13.17
C GLN A 82 14.75 -26.39 -14.22
N GLU A 83 15.97 -26.17 -14.70
CA GLU A 83 16.35 -25.14 -15.65
C GLU A 83 16.65 -25.71 -17.05
N LEU A 84 16.50 -27.01 -17.26
CA LEU A 84 16.74 -27.63 -18.57
C LEU A 84 15.79 -28.81 -18.74
N TRP A 85 14.61 -28.53 -19.27
CA TRP A 85 13.52 -29.50 -19.42
C TRP A 85 12.63 -29.13 -20.59
N GLY A 86 11.76 -30.07 -20.97
CA GLY A 86 10.79 -29.88 -22.04
C GLY A 86 10.73 -31.11 -22.93
N ILE A 87 9.57 -31.74 -22.99
CA ILE A 87 9.29 -32.89 -23.85
C ILE A 87 7.90 -32.67 -24.45
N THR A 88 7.75 -32.72 -25.77
CA THR A 88 6.42 -32.69 -26.41
C THR A 88 6.53 -33.42 -27.75
N ALA A 89 5.76 -33.12 -28.79
CA ALA A 89 6.05 -33.62 -30.13
C ALA A 89 7.06 -32.71 -30.81
N SER A 90 8.04 -33.27 -31.53
CA SER A 90 9.07 -32.52 -32.26
C SER A 90 9.74 -33.42 -33.30
N ASP A 91 10.70 -32.89 -34.05
CA ASP A 91 11.62 -33.74 -34.80
C ASP A 91 12.58 -34.48 -33.87
N SER A 92 13.12 -35.56 -34.40
CA SER A 92 14.26 -36.30 -33.90
C SER A 92 15.30 -36.48 -35.01
N ALA A 93 16.44 -37.07 -34.69
CA ALA A 93 17.44 -37.45 -35.70
C ALA A 93 16.88 -38.41 -36.78
N ASN A 94 15.77 -39.10 -36.53
CA ASN A 94 15.17 -40.10 -37.42
C ASN A 94 13.76 -39.71 -37.91
N GLY A 95 13.38 -38.44 -37.80
CA GLY A 95 12.07 -37.92 -38.21
C GLY A 95 11.17 -37.50 -37.04
N TYR A 96 9.94 -37.11 -37.34
CA TYR A 96 9.00 -36.53 -36.37
C TYR A 96 8.48 -37.56 -35.36
N LEU A 97 8.57 -37.26 -34.07
CA LEU A 97 8.18 -38.12 -32.97
C LEU A 97 7.29 -37.39 -31.95
N ALA A 98 6.28 -38.09 -31.46
CA ALA A 98 5.60 -37.71 -30.23
C ALA A 98 6.35 -38.34 -29.05
N TRP A 99 7.21 -37.57 -28.38
CA TRP A 99 8.04 -38.07 -27.29
C TRP A 99 7.24 -38.54 -26.06
N GLY A 100 5.96 -38.15 -25.95
CA GLY A 100 5.06 -38.55 -24.87
C GLY A 100 5.02 -37.54 -23.71
N GLY A 101 4.80 -38.05 -22.50
CA GLY A 101 4.62 -37.30 -21.27
C GLY A 101 4.29 -38.26 -20.12
N PRO A 102 3.94 -37.79 -18.91
CA PRO A 102 3.54 -38.67 -17.82
C PRO A 102 2.19 -39.38 -18.11
N PRO A 103 2.03 -40.67 -17.78
CA PRO A 103 3.06 -41.60 -17.28
C PRO A 103 4.02 -41.98 -18.40
N GLU A 104 5.24 -42.46 -18.08
CA GLU A 104 6.28 -42.70 -19.08
C GLU A 104 5.77 -43.40 -20.35
N GLN A 105 5.81 -42.68 -21.47
CA GLN A 105 5.31 -43.09 -22.78
C GLN A 105 6.22 -42.52 -23.85
N GLY A 106 6.22 -43.15 -25.02
CA GLY A 106 6.99 -42.70 -26.17
C GLY A 106 8.46 -43.15 -26.14
N PRO A 107 9.20 -42.91 -27.24
CA PRO A 107 10.58 -43.37 -27.42
C PRO A 107 11.58 -42.41 -26.75
N LEU A 108 11.46 -42.18 -25.45
CA LEU A 108 12.28 -41.21 -24.70
C LEU A 108 13.79 -41.50 -24.81
N ASP A 109 14.57 -40.51 -25.27
CA ASP A 109 16.02 -40.62 -25.44
C ASP A 109 16.82 -39.45 -24.79
N GLY A 110 16.12 -38.58 -24.06
CA GLY A 110 16.69 -37.37 -23.47
C GLY A 110 16.62 -36.13 -24.36
N THR A 111 15.96 -36.17 -25.50
CA THR A 111 15.72 -34.97 -26.32
C THR A 111 14.92 -33.91 -25.54
N ILE A 112 15.37 -32.66 -25.65
CA ILE A 112 14.73 -31.47 -25.09
C ILE A 112 14.01 -30.74 -26.23
N VAL A 113 12.76 -30.40 -25.99
CA VAL A 113 11.89 -29.69 -26.93
C VAL A 113 11.54 -28.32 -26.35
N PRO A 114 12.14 -27.22 -26.82
CA PRO A 114 11.97 -25.90 -26.23
C PRO A 114 10.54 -25.38 -26.19
N CYS A 115 9.70 -25.71 -27.18
CA CYS A 115 8.31 -25.26 -27.22
C CYS A 115 7.46 -25.85 -26.08
N ALA A 116 7.90 -26.93 -25.43
CA ALA A 116 7.25 -27.44 -24.21
C ALA A 116 7.32 -26.43 -23.06
N ALA A 117 8.45 -25.75 -22.86
CA ALA A 117 8.56 -24.65 -21.90
C ALA A 117 7.98 -23.35 -22.48
N GLY A 118 8.28 -23.05 -23.75
CA GLY A 118 7.82 -21.85 -24.45
C GLY A 118 6.30 -21.68 -24.50
N GLY A 119 5.57 -22.74 -24.84
CA GLY A 119 4.12 -22.75 -24.88
C GLY A 119 3.45 -22.77 -23.51
N SER A 120 4.23 -22.93 -22.43
CA SER A 120 3.72 -23.03 -21.06
C SER A 120 4.05 -21.83 -20.18
N ILE A 121 4.62 -20.75 -20.74
CA ILE A 121 5.00 -19.53 -19.99
C ILE A 121 3.86 -18.99 -19.11
N PRO A 122 2.61 -18.86 -19.57
CA PRO A 122 1.54 -18.38 -18.69
C PRO A 122 1.17 -19.31 -17.53
N PHE A 123 1.52 -20.60 -17.62
CA PHE A 123 1.14 -21.60 -16.62
C PHE A 123 2.17 -21.71 -15.49
N LEU A 124 3.46 -21.69 -15.84
CA LEU A 124 4.59 -21.70 -14.91
C LEU A 124 5.66 -20.69 -15.37
N PRO A 125 5.46 -19.38 -15.15
CA PRO A 125 6.29 -18.34 -15.75
C PRO A 125 7.77 -18.44 -15.38
N ASP A 126 8.08 -18.64 -14.10
CA ASP A 126 9.45 -18.63 -13.61
C ASP A 126 10.22 -19.87 -14.10
N GLU A 127 9.62 -21.06 -13.99
CA GLU A 127 10.25 -22.31 -14.43
C GLU A 127 10.42 -22.38 -15.95
N CYS A 128 9.45 -21.87 -16.71
CA CYS A 128 9.53 -21.85 -18.17
C CYS A 128 10.56 -20.82 -18.66
N LEU A 129 10.55 -19.59 -18.13
CA LEU A 129 11.52 -18.57 -18.51
C LEU A 129 12.93 -18.95 -18.08
N GLY A 130 13.09 -19.57 -16.91
CA GLY A 130 14.36 -20.14 -16.47
C GLY A 130 14.88 -21.17 -17.47
N ALA A 131 14.05 -22.13 -17.87
CA ALA A 131 14.43 -23.14 -18.85
C ALA A 131 14.86 -22.55 -20.20
N LEU A 132 14.07 -21.64 -20.77
CA LEU A 132 14.37 -21.02 -22.07
C LEU A 132 15.65 -20.17 -22.04
N ARG A 133 15.88 -19.44 -20.95
CA ARG A 133 17.12 -18.67 -20.75
C ARG A 133 18.32 -19.59 -20.67
N THR A 134 18.25 -20.64 -19.86
CA THR A 134 19.33 -21.62 -19.72
C THR A 134 19.63 -22.35 -21.02
N MET A 135 18.62 -22.69 -21.83
CA MET A 135 18.85 -23.25 -23.18
C MET A 135 19.69 -22.29 -24.03
N ARG A 136 19.29 -21.01 -24.10
CA ARG A 136 20.00 -19.99 -24.87
C ARG A 136 21.41 -19.72 -24.33
N GLU A 137 21.56 -19.57 -23.02
CA GLU A 137 22.83 -19.24 -22.37
C GLU A 137 23.84 -20.38 -22.47
N ARG A 138 23.39 -21.63 -22.25
CA ARG A 138 24.27 -22.80 -22.21
C ARG A 138 24.66 -23.31 -23.59
N PHE A 139 23.77 -23.24 -24.57
CA PHE A 139 23.99 -23.83 -25.90
C PHE A 139 24.13 -22.81 -27.03
N GLY A 140 23.87 -21.52 -26.75
CA GLY A 140 24.16 -20.41 -27.67
C GLY A 140 23.57 -20.59 -29.06
N GLU A 141 24.37 -20.31 -30.08
CA GLU A 141 23.99 -20.40 -31.49
C GLU A 141 23.64 -21.81 -31.96
N ARG A 142 23.91 -22.86 -31.16
CA ARG A 142 23.55 -24.24 -31.50
C ARG A 142 22.04 -24.46 -31.38
N VAL A 143 21.41 -23.82 -30.39
CA VAL A 143 19.96 -23.90 -30.15
C VAL A 143 19.21 -22.62 -30.47
N TRP A 144 19.89 -21.46 -30.51
CA TRP A 144 19.29 -20.17 -30.81
C TRP A 144 19.68 -19.69 -32.20
N LYS A 145 18.76 -19.78 -33.16
CA LYS A 145 18.95 -19.36 -34.56
C LYS A 145 18.23 -18.04 -34.83
N ARG A 146 18.28 -17.59 -36.09
CA ARG A 146 17.65 -16.33 -36.57
C ARG A 146 16.21 -16.15 -36.09
N TYR A 147 15.42 -17.22 -36.04
CA TYR A 147 13.98 -17.18 -35.74
C TYR A 147 13.62 -17.65 -34.33
N GLY A 148 14.60 -17.91 -33.47
CA GLY A 148 14.38 -18.35 -32.08
C GLY A 148 15.03 -19.69 -31.78
N LEU A 149 14.44 -20.43 -30.83
CA LEU A 149 14.93 -21.76 -30.45
C LEU A 149 14.67 -22.78 -31.55
N VAL A 150 15.61 -23.70 -31.75
CA VAL A 150 15.43 -24.89 -32.61
C VAL A 150 14.29 -25.75 -32.07
N ASP A 151 13.68 -26.54 -32.95
CA ASP A 151 12.56 -27.42 -32.59
C ASP A 151 12.94 -28.43 -31.49
N ALA A 152 14.12 -29.04 -31.58
CA ALA A 152 14.61 -29.97 -30.56
C ALA A 152 16.13 -30.10 -30.54
N PHE A 153 16.67 -30.58 -29.43
CA PHE A 153 18.08 -30.96 -29.32
C PHE A 153 18.31 -32.01 -28.25
N ASN A 154 19.32 -32.85 -28.43
CA ASN A 154 19.74 -33.88 -27.47
C ASN A 154 21.20 -33.64 -27.07
N PRO A 155 21.46 -33.08 -25.87
CA PRO A 155 22.82 -32.82 -25.39
C PRO A 155 23.68 -34.08 -25.28
N ALA A 156 23.10 -35.21 -24.88
CA ALA A 156 23.82 -36.45 -24.68
C ALA A 156 24.27 -37.08 -26.01
N ALA A 157 23.44 -36.98 -27.04
CA ALA A 157 23.77 -37.43 -28.40
C ALA A 157 24.55 -36.38 -29.22
N ASN A 158 24.83 -35.20 -28.65
CA ASN A 158 25.42 -34.05 -29.34
C ASN A 158 24.66 -33.65 -30.62
N TRP A 159 23.33 -33.86 -30.63
CA TRP A 159 22.46 -33.59 -31.77
C TRP A 159 21.62 -32.34 -31.54
N PHE A 160 21.49 -31.51 -32.57
CA PHE A 160 20.77 -30.23 -32.53
C PHE A 160 20.00 -30.11 -33.84
N ASN A 161 18.68 -29.95 -33.77
CA ASN A 161 17.87 -29.81 -34.97
C ASN A 161 18.34 -28.55 -35.75
N PRO A 162 18.65 -28.66 -37.06
CA PRO A 162 18.97 -27.48 -37.88
C PRO A 162 17.79 -26.50 -38.02
N ASP A 163 16.56 -26.99 -37.86
CA ASP A 163 15.35 -26.27 -38.17
C ASP A 163 14.76 -25.52 -36.97
N VAL A 164 14.16 -24.37 -37.27
CA VAL A 164 13.28 -23.62 -36.38
C VAL A 164 11.87 -23.71 -36.95
N ILE A 165 11.00 -24.48 -36.30
CA ILE A 165 9.67 -24.78 -36.83
C ILE A 165 8.68 -23.69 -36.41
N GLY A 166 7.92 -23.17 -37.38
CA GLY A 166 7.00 -22.06 -37.17
C GLY A 166 5.88 -22.34 -36.17
N ILE A 167 5.40 -23.60 -36.07
CA ILE A 167 4.36 -23.96 -35.10
C ILE A 167 4.85 -23.84 -33.65
N ASP A 168 6.10 -24.24 -33.40
CA ASP A 168 6.78 -24.23 -32.12
C ASP A 168 7.17 -22.83 -31.66
N VAL A 169 7.70 -22.03 -32.59
CA VAL A 169 7.95 -20.61 -32.34
C VAL A 169 6.63 -19.87 -32.16
N GLY A 170 5.60 -20.22 -32.94
CA GLY A 170 4.28 -19.61 -32.89
C GLY A 170 3.64 -19.76 -31.51
N ILE A 171 3.57 -20.99 -30.99
CA ILE A 171 3.00 -21.21 -29.65
C ILE A 171 3.82 -20.49 -28.56
N THR A 172 5.14 -20.51 -28.67
CA THR A 172 6.03 -19.81 -27.73
C THR A 172 5.80 -18.30 -27.74
N LEU A 173 5.70 -17.70 -28.92
CA LEU A 173 5.51 -16.25 -29.09
C LEU A 173 4.12 -15.81 -28.59
N LEU A 174 3.07 -16.53 -28.98
CA LEU A 174 1.69 -16.20 -28.56
C LEU A 174 1.54 -16.30 -27.04
N MET A 175 2.09 -17.35 -26.43
CA MET A 175 2.01 -17.57 -25.00
C MET A 175 2.91 -16.59 -24.22
N ALA A 176 4.07 -16.22 -24.75
CA ALA A 176 4.89 -15.15 -24.19
C ALA A 176 4.17 -13.80 -24.21
N GLU A 177 3.48 -13.45 -25.30
CA GLU A 177 2.72 -12.21 -25.39
C GLU A 177 1.52 -12.21 -24.43
N ASN A 178 0.81 -13.33 -24.31
CA ASN A 178 -0.26 -13.49 -23.32
C ASN A 178 0.23 -13.34 -21.88
N ALA A 179 1.39 -13.92 -21.55
CA ALA A 179 1.99 -13.75 -20.22
C ALA A 179 2.45 -12.30 -19.97
N ARG A 180 2.94 -11.60 -21.01
CA ARG A 180 3.47 -10.25 -20.90
C ARG A 180 2.39 -9.17 -20.78
N SER A 181 1.32 -9.28 -21.55
CA SER A 181 0.33 -8.22 -21.72
C SER A 181 -1.12 -8.70 -21.77
N GLY A 182 -1.35 -10.00 -21.97
CA GLY A 182 -2.68 -10.54 -22.26
C GLY A 182 -3.20 -10.22 -23.66
N PHE A 183 -2.40 -9.62 -24.54
CA PHE A 183 -2.88 -9.03 -25.80
C PHE A 183 -3.59 -10.04 -26.74
N VAL A 184 -3.07 -11.27 -26.90
CA VAL A 184 -3.68 -12.24 -27.83
C VAL A 184 -5.03 -12.69 -27.27
N TRP A 185 -5.10 -13.00 -25.98
CA TRP A 185 -6.34 -13.29 -25.25
C TRP A 185 -7.35 -12.16 -25.37
N GLU A 186 -6.98 -10.94 -24.99
CA GLU A 186 -7.87 -9.78 -25.05
C GLU A 186 -8.37 -9.50 -26.46
N THR A 187 -7.52 -9.73 -27.47
CA THR A 187 -7.89 -9.51 -28.87
C THR A 187 -8.81 -10.60 -29.38
N PHE A 188 -8.48 -11.87 -29.14
CA PHE A 188 -9.30 -12.99 -29.60
C PHE A 188 -10.66 -13.03 -28.90
N MET A 189 -10.70 -12.70 -27.60
CA MET A 189 -11.93 -12.69 -26.80
C MET A 189 -12.89 -11.55 -27.15
N LYS A 190 -12.50 -10.60 -28.01
CA LYS A 190 -13.44 -9.65 -28.64
C LYS A 190 -14.38 -10.32 -29.64
N ASN A 191 -14.05 -11.51 -30.14
CA ASN A 191 -14.88 -12.25 -31.08
C ASN A 191 -16.16 -12.79 -30.39
N ASP A 192 -17.32 -12.44 -30.93
CA ASP A 192 -18.62 -12.84 -30.39
C ASP A 192 -18.88 -14.33 -30.48
N GLU A 193 -18.40 -15.01 -31.53
CA GLU A 193 -18.49 -16.47 -31.65
C GLU A 193 -17.75 -17.18 -30.52
N ALA A 194 -16.55 -16.72 -30.15
CA ALA A 194 -15.74 -17.29 -29.09
C ALA A 194 -16.45 -17.15 -27.72
N ARG A 195 -16.89 -15.94 -27.38
CA ARG A 195 -17.62 -15.68 -26.12
C ARG A 195 -18.92 -16.47 -26.03
N ARG A 196 -19.69 -16.50 -27.12
CA ARG A 196 -20.95 -17.25 -27.22
C ARG A 196 -20.71 -18.76 -27.13
N ALA A 197 -19.64 -19.28 -27.73
CA ALA A 197 -19.29 -20.70 -27.63
C ALA A 197 -18.96 -21.07 -26.17
N MET A 198 -18.10 -20.30 -25.49
CA MET A 198 -17.75 -20.53 -24.09
C MET A 198 -18.97 -20.49 -23.18
N SER A 199 -19.84 -19.48 -23.36
CA SER A 199 -21.10 -19.38 -22.60
C SER A 199 -22.02 -20.58 -22.85
N ARG A 200 -22.17 -21.02 -24.10
CA ARG A 200 -23.04 -22.15 -24.46
C ARG A 200 -22.58 -23.49 -23.87
N VAL A 201 -21.28 -23.67 -23.69
CA VAL A 201 -20.72 -24.90 -23.09
C VAL A 201 -20.60 -24.80 -21.57
N GLY A 202 -21.09 -23.70 -20.96
CA GLY A 202 -21.12 -23.53 -19.52
C GLY A 202 -19.80 -23.09 -18.90
N LEU A 203 -18.85 -22.55 -19.68
CA LEU A 203 -17.65 -21.91 -19.16
C LEU A 203 -18.02 -20.52 -18.61
N ALA A 204 -18.27 -20.45 -17.31
CA ALA A 204 -18.60 -19.23 -16.60
C ALA A 204 -17.36 -18.64 -15.93
N ALA A 205 -17.29 -17.31 -15.82
CA ALA A 205 -16.33 -16.67 -14.94
C ALA A 205 -16.60 -17.11 -13.50
N ASP A 206 -15.55 -17.37 -12.74
CA ASP A 206 -15.67 -17.70 -11.33
C ASP A 206 -16.36 -16.54 -10.59
N CYS A 207 -17.65 -16.70 -10.36
CA CYS A 207 -18.46 -15.83 -9.53
C CYS A 207 -18.15 -16.12 -8.06
N TRP A 208 -17.00 -15.62 -7.58
CA TRP A 208 -16.68 -15.55 -6.15
C TRP A 208 -17.46 -14.46 -5.40
N PHE A 209 -18.66 -14.09 -5.89
CA PHE A 209 -19.63 -13.27 -5.17
C PHE A 209 -21.06 -13.70 -5.52
N GLY A 210 -21.72 -14.41 -4.59
CA GLY A 210 -23.16 -14.30 -4.33
C GLY A 210 -24.15 -14.92 -5.33
N ASN A 211 -24.18 -16.25 -5.44
CA ASN A 211 -25.40 -17.10 -5.41
C ASN A 211 -25.03 -18.54 -5.83
N PRO A 212 -25.51 -19.60 -5.14
CA PRO A 212 -25.27 -20.96 -5.57
C PRO A 212 -25.99 -21.23 -6.90
N ILE A 213 -25.26 -21.78 -7.88
CA ILE A 213 -25.86 -22.38 -9.08
C ILE A 213 -26.48 -23.71 -8.65
N ILE A 214 -27.81 -23.76 -8.56
CA ILE A 214 -28.56 -24.97 -8.27
C ILE A 214 -28.68 -25.81 -9.55
N PHE A 215 -28.07 -27.00 -9.59
CA PHE A 215 -28.35 -28.00 -10.63
C PHE A 215 -29.49 -28.93 -10.17
N PRO A 216 -30.41 -29.33 -11.07
CA PRO A 216 -31.49 -30.24 -10.74
C PRO A 216 -30.95 -31.68 -10.61
N GLY A 217 -30.90 -32.21 -9.39
CA GLY A 217 -30.44 -33.57 -9.09
C GLY A 217 -29.52 -33.58 -7.88
N GLY A 218 -30.12 -33.44 -6.70
CA GLY A 218 -29.41 -33.26 -5.42
C GLY A 218 -28.34 -34.32 -5.16
N VAL A 219 -27.07 -33.88 -5.22
CA VAL A 219 -25.95 -34.45 -4.48
C VAL A 219 -25.04 -33.28 -4.09
N VAL A 220 -24.96 -33.00 -2.79
CA VAL A 220 -23.91 -32.14 -2.23
C VAL A 220 -22.70 -33.03 -2.02
N CYS A 221 -21.78 -33.04 -2.98
CA CYS A 221 -20.44 -33.57 -2.76
C CYS A 221 -19.56 -32.44 -2.24
N ALA A 222 -19.44 -32.35 -0.91
CA ALA A 222 -18.28 -31.72 -0.29
C ALA A 222 -17.05 -32.55 -0.69
N ALA A 223 -16.21 -31.99 -1.56
CA ALA A 223 -14.84 -32.43 -1.76
C ALA A 223 -13.95 -31.45 -0.99
N PRO A 224 -12.88 -31.95 -0.34
CA PRO A 224 -12.12 -31.20 0.64
C PRO A 224 -11.56 -29.92 0.02
N GLU A 225 -11.53 -28.86 0.81
CA GLU A 225 -10.81 -27.62 0.51
C GLU A 225 -9.47 -27.98 -0.14
N PRO A 226 -9.03 -27.27 -1.20
CA PRO A 226 -7.61 -27.21 -1.43
C PRO A 226 -7.06 -26.51 -0.20
N GLU A 227 -6.58 -27.30 0.76
CA GLU A 227 -5.33 -26.96 1.42
C GLU A 227 -4.43 -26.51 0.27
N LEU A 228 -4.34 -25.19 0.07
CA LEU A 228 -3.03 -24.58 -0.02
C LEU A 228 -2.29 -25.09 1.22
N ARG A 229 -1.76 -26.31 1.12
CA ARG A 229 -0.36 -26.46 1.40
C ARG A 229 0.30 -25.50 0.41
N LEU A 230 0.38 -24.22 0.82
CA LEU A 230 1.61 -23.76 1.43
C LEU A 230 2.37 -25.03 1.81
N SER A 231 3.14 -25.59 0.86
CA SER A 231 4.41 -26.12 1.26
C SER A 231 4.93 -25.00 2.11
N THR A 232 4.88 -25.24 3.40
CA THR A 232 5.92 -24.87 4.30
C THR A 232 7.24 -24.79 3.49
N MET A 233 7.47 -23.66 2.79
CA MET A 233 8.44 -22.74 3.32
C MET A 233 8.02 -22.67 4.77
N LYS A 234 8.58 -23.57 5.60
CA LYS A 234 8.55 -23.40 7.03
C LYS A 234 8.89 -21.95 7.13
N ASN A 235 7.92 -21.15 7.54
CA ASN A 235 8.16 -19.77 7.81
C ASN A 235 9.31 -19.87 8.80
N GLU A 236 10.54 -19.58 8.35
CA GLU A 236 11.74 -19.73 9.18
C GLU A 236 11.74 -18.66 10.29
N TRP A 237 10.62 -17.96 10.45
CA TRP A 237 10.23 -17.27 11.67
C TRP A 237 10.21 -18.29 12.80
N ASN A 238 11.21 -18.22 13.67
CA ASN A 238 11.33 -19.03 14.87
C ASN A 238 10.15 -18.88 15.87
N ILE A 239 9.15 -18.03 15.59
CA ILE A 239 8.08 -17.65 16.50
C ILE A 239 6.71 -17.79 15.79
N PRO A 240 5.81 -18.67 16.27
CA PRO A 240 4.47 -18.79 15.70
C PRO A 240 3.58 -17.58 16.07
N PRO A 241 2.56 -17.22 15.27
CA PRO A 241 1.74 -16.03 15.49
C PRO A 241 1.17 -15.88 16.90
N TYR A 242 0.67 -16.96 17.51
CA TYR A 242 0.10 -16.92 18.87
C TYR A 242 1.13 -16.59 19.96
N ALA A 243 2.43 -16.74 19.70
CA ALA A 243 3.50 -16.47 20.66
C ALA A 243 4.16 -15.09 20.48
N VAL A 244 3.93 -14.41 19.35
CA VAL A 244 4.61 -13.15 18.98
C VAL A 244 4.52 -12.08 20.07
N VAL A 245 3.32 -11.83 20.62
CA VAL A 245 3.13 -10.79 21.64
C VAL A 245 3.92 -11.13 22.91
N SER A 246 3.78 -12.38 23.41
CA SER A 246 4.49 -12.82 24.61
C SER A 246 6.01 -12.87 24.43
N ASP A 247 6.49 -13.17 23.22
CA ASP A 247 7.92 -13.18 22.92
C ASP A 247 8.50 -11.76 22.86
N LEU A 248 7.78 -10.81 22.26
CA LEU A 248 8.19 -9.41 22.22
C LEU A 248 8.15 -8.74 23.61
N GLU A 249 7.16 -9.05 24.46
CA GLU A 249 7.02 -8.50 25.82
C GLU A 249 8.23 -8.78 26.72
N LYS A 250 9.06 -9.79 26.40
CA LYS A 250 10.31 -10.07 27.12
C LYS A 250 11.34 -8.96 26.99
N HIS A 251 11.29 -8.19 25.89
CA HIS A 251 12.33 -7.22 25.53
C HIS A 251 11.79 -5.83 25.23
N VAL A 252 10.50 -5.72 24.89
CA VAL A 252 9.87 -4.48 24.43
C VAL A 252 8.62 -4.20 25.27
N LEU A 253 8.46 -2.97 25.75
CA LEU A 253 7.22 -2.52 26.35
C LEU A 253 6.11 -2.52 25.29
N LEU A 254 5.11 -3.39 25.45
CA LEU A 254 3.95 -3.43 24.56
C LEU A 254 2.73 -2.82 25.24
N ASP A 255 2.36 -1.61 24.84
CA ASP A 255 1.18 -0.87 25.30
C ASP A 255 0.17 -0.60 24.17
N GLY A 256 0.39 -1.21 23.00
CA GLY A 256 -0.46 -1.14 21.82
C GLY A 256 -1.57 -2.19 21.79
N PHE A 257 -2.19 -2.35 20.62
CA PHE A 257 -3.15 -3.45 20.40
C PHE A 257 -2.45 -4.80 20.56
N ARG A 258 -3.06 -5.73 21.29
CA ARG A 258 -2.61 -7.13 21.35
C ARG A 258 -3.07 -7.89 20.11
N ILE A 259 -2.60 -7.45 18.94
CA ILE A 259 -2.90 -8.03 17.62
C ILE A 259 -1.57 -8.40 16.95
N VAL A 260 -1.56 -9.53 16.23
CA VAL A 260 -0.45 -9.91 15.36
C VAL A 260 -0.92 -9.76 13.93
N ILE A 261 -0.38 -8.79 13.19
CA ILE A 261 -0.85 -8.52 11.82
C ILE A 261 -0.52 -9.69 10.88
N ASP A 262 -1.54 -10.14 10.15
CA ASP A 262 -1.37 -11.03 9.00
C ASP A 262 -1.15 -10.18 7.75
N LEU A 263 0.12 -9.98 7.39
CA LEU A 263 0.52 -9.16 6.25
C LEU A 263 0.07 -9.76 4.91
N GLU A 264 -0.16 -11.07 4.83
CA GLU A 264 -0.57 -11.74 3.60
C GLU A 264 -2.08 -11.70 3.37
N ASN A 265 -2.88 -11.75 4.44
CA ASN A 265 -4.34 -11.85 4.34
C ASN A 265 -5.09 -10.53 4.59
N SER A 266 -4.46 -9.51 5.17
CA SER A 266 -5.09 -8.18 5.32
C SER A 266 -5.37 -7.54 3.95
N ARG A 267 -6.54 -6.92 3.73
CA ARG A 267 -6.94 -6.35 2.42
C ARG A 267 -7.69 -5.02 2.60
N GLY A 268 -7.32 -3.99 1.85
CA GLY A 268 -7.99 -2.68 1.91
C GLY A 268 -7.97 -2.10 3.32
N CYS A 269 -9.15 -1.81 3.88
CA CYS A 269 -9.31 -1.35 5.27
C CYS A 269 -9.53 -2.49 6.28
N ARG A 270 -9.27 -3.75 5.91
CA ARG A 270 -9.50 -4.92 6.78
C ARG A 270 -8.15 -5.49 7.21
N LEU A 271 -7.89 -5.44 8.51
CA LEU A 271 -6.73 -6.04 9.15
C LEU A 271 -7.11 -7.42 9.67
N VAL A 272 -6.33 -8.43 9.31
CA VAL A 272 -6.49 -9.80 9.85
C VAL A 272 -5.48 -10.02 10.96
N ASP A 273 -5.95 -10.47 12.12
CA ASP A 273 -5.09 -10.92 13.21
C ASP A 273 -4.63 -12.36 12.94
N ALA A 274 -3.35 -12.56 12.67
CA ALA A 274 -2.74 -13.86 12.43
C ALA A 274 -2.89 -14.82 13.61
N SER A 275 -3.01 -14.31 14.84
CA SER A 275 -3.10 -15.13 16.05
C SER A 275 -4.50 -15.72 16.28
N THR A 276 -5.55 -14.95 15.98
CA THR A 276 -6.96 -15.34 16.22
C THR A 276 -7.75 -15.59 14.95
N ARG A 277 -7.19 -15.23 13.79
CA ARG A 277 -7.86 -15.18 12.46
C ARG A 277 -9.04 -14.23 12.41
N ARG A 278 -9.18 -13.35 13.41
CA ARG A 278 -10.22 -12.34 13.47
C ARG A 278 -9.90 -11.21 12.49
N GLU A 279 -10.91 -10.78 11.75
CA GLU A 279 -10.84 -9.59 10.90
C GLU A 279 -11.33 -8.35 11.68
N LEU A 280 -10.64 -7.23 11.52
CA LEU A 280 -10.98 -5.93 12.09
C LEU A 280 -11.00 -4.85 11.01
N ILE A 281 -11.97 -3.93 11.09
CA ILE A 281 -11.98 -2.72 10.28
C ILE A 281 -10.95 -1.75 10.83
N ASP A 282 -9.97 -1.38 10.00
CA ASP A 282 -8.89 -0.47 10.32
C ASP A 282 -9.24 0.98 9.96
N LEU A 283 -9.71 1.75 10.95
CA LEU A 283 -9.77 3.22 10.90
C LEU A 283 -8.68 3.85 11.76
N TYR A 284 -7.63 3.09 12.09
CA TYR A 284 -6.44 3.53 12.81
C TYR A 284 -5.30 3.86 11.84
N GLY A 285 -5.10 3.05 10.79
CA GLY A 285 -4.21 3.31 9.67
C GLY A 285 -2.76 3.59 10.10
N PHE A 286 -2.28 2.89 11.12
CA PHE A 286 -0.97 3.12 11.76
C PHE A 286 -0.77 4.57 12.22
N TYR A 287 -1.70 5.06 13.05
CA TYR A 287 -1.80 6.48 13.45
C TYR A 287 -1.92 7.43 12.25
N GLY A 288 -2.64 6.99 11.21
CA GLY A 288 -2.84 7.72 9.97
C GLY A 288 -1.60 7.82 9.08
N SER A 289 -0.68 6.87 9.13
CA SER A 289 0.51 6.78 8.25
C SER A 289 0.34 5.86 7.06
N LEU A 290 -0.74 5.09 6.98
CA LEU A 290 -1.07 4.28 5.81
C LEU A 290 -1.87 5.12 4.78
N PRO A 291 -1.33 5.44 3.58
CA PRO A 291 -2.06 6.19 2.57
C PRO A 291 -3.04 5.33 1.77
N VAL A 292 -2.68 4.07 1.46
CA VAL A 292 -3.45 3.13 0.64
C VAL A 292 -3.62 1.82 1.40
N GLY A 293 -4.78 1.16 1.25
CA GLY A 293 -5.14 -0.06 1.94
C GLY A 293 -4.16 -1.23 1.79
N PHE A 294 -4.30 -2.21 2.69
CA PHE A 294 -3.47 -3.42 2.71
C PHE A 294 -3.55 -4.17 1.37
N ASN A 295 -2.38 -4.63 0.89
CA ASN A 295 -2.25 -5.49 -0.29
C ASN A 295 -3.03 -4.98 -1.51
N HIS A 296 -2.85 -3.70 -1.82
CA HIS A 296 -3.40 -3.06 -2.99
C HIS A 296 -2.84 -3.72 -4.27
N PRO A 297 -3.68 -4.14 -5.25
CA PRO A 297 -3.25 -4.92 -6.42
C PRO A 297 -2.15 -4.28 -7.28
N TYR A 298 -2.01 -2.94 -7.21
CA TYR A 298 -0.88 -2.23 -7.82
C TYR A 298 0.50 -2.82 -7.42
N PHE A 299 0.63 -3.31 -6.18
CA PHE A 299 1.86 -3.91 -5.67
C PHE A 299 2.09 -5.36 -6.12
N ASP A 300 1.13 -5.98 -6.81
CA ASP A 300 1.29 -7.32 -7.40
C ASP A 300 2.09 -7.28 -8.72
N SER A 301 2.30 -6.09 -9.28
CA SER A 301 3.10 -5.91 -10.48
C SER A 301 4.56 -6.35 -10.25
N PRO A 302 5.11 -7.27 -11.07
CA PRO A 302 6.50 -7.72 -10.93
C PRO A 302 7.53 -6.58 -11.01
N ALA A 303 7.22 -5.52 -11.76
CA ALA A 303 8.08 -4.34 -11.85
C ALA A 303 8.15 -3.57 -10.52
N VAL A 304 6.99 -3.36 -9.88
CA VAL A 304 6.89 -2.70 -8.57
C VAL A 304 7.57 -3.51 -7.48
N GLN A 305 7.35 -4.83 -7.48
CA GLN A 305 8.01 -5.75 -6.53
C GLN A 305 9.53 -5.74 -6.69
N ARG A 306 10.02 -5.73 -7.94
CA ARG A 306 11.45 -5.65 -8.23
C ARG A 306 12.07 -4.34 -7.73
N GLU A 307 11.41 -3.19 -7.94
CA GLU A 307 11.90 -1.88 -7.46
C GLU A 307 11.97 -1.84 -5.93
N LEU A 308 10.93 -2.32 -5.23
CA LEU A 308 10.91 -2.40 -3.77
C LEU A 308 11.99 -3.31 -3.22
N LEU A 309 12.18 -4.50 -3.83
CA LEU A 309 13.22 -5.44 -3.43
C LEU A 309 14.63 -4.87 -3.68
N LEU A 310 14.83 -4.15 -4.79
CA LEU A 310 16.11 -3.52 -5.08
C LEU A 310 16.45 -2.46 -4.02
N ALA A 311 15.48 -1.63 -3.65
CA ALA A 311 15.65 -0.57 -2.66
C ALA A 311 15.87 -1.08 -1.23
N SER A 312 15.31 -2.25 -0.89
CA SER A 312 15.38 -2.81 0.47
C SER A 312 16.66 -3.60 0.77
N ARG A 313 17.36 -4.10 -0.26
CA ARG A 313 18.58 -4.92 -0.10
C ARG A 313 19.76 -4.16 0.50
N THR A 314 19.81 -2.84 0.34
CA THR A 314 20.92 -2.02 0.84
C THR A 314 20.43 -0.66 1.28
N LYS A 315 20.65 -0.31 2.55
CA LYS A 315 20.35 1.02 3.07
C LYS A 315 21.52 1.95 2.77
N ILE A 316 21.40 2.74 1.71
CA ILE A 316 22.44 3.70 1.29
C ILE A 316 22.32 5.02 2.06
N ALA A 317 23.44 5.74 2.14
CA ALA A 317 23.49 7.11 2.67
C ALA A 317 23.07 8.10 1.57
N ASN A 318 21.77 8.35 1.39
CA ASN A 318 21.25 9.24 0.33
C ASN A 318 21.76 10.69 0.44
N ALA A 319 22.28 11.07 1.61
CA ALA A 319 22.95 12.35 1.82
C ALA A 319 24.22 12.50 0.98
N ASP A 320 24.96 11.41 0.76
CA ASP A 320 26.28 11.40 0.14
C ASP A 320 26.33 10.62 -1.18
N VAL A 321 25.48 9.60 -1.35
CA VAL A 321 25.45 8.71 -2.51
C VAL A 321 24.06 8.68 -3.13
N TYR A 322 23.96 9.14 -4.37
CA TYR A 322 22.70 9.31 -5.07
C TYR A 322 22.37 8.11 -5.96
N SER A 323 21.07 7.88 -6.19
CA SER A 323 20.57 6.81 -7.05
C SER A 323 19.43 7.28 -7.95
N ALA A 324 19.21 6.57 -9.06
CA ALA A 324 18.07 6.84 -9.94
C ALA A 324 16.72 6.66 -9.21
N LEU A 325 16.65 5.74 -8.25
CA LEU A 325 15.47 5.53 -7.40
C LEU A 325 15.19 6.75 -6.53
N TYR A 326 16.24 7.35 -5.94
CA TYR A 326 16.08 8.58 -5.17
C TYR A 326 15.63 9.75 -6.06
N ALA A 327 16.25 9.93 -7.24
CA ALA A 327 15.84 10.96 -8.19
C ALA A 327 14.38 10.78 -8.66
N SER A 328 13.97 9.54 -8.95
CA SER A 328 12.58 9.22 -9.32
C SER A 328 11.58 9.53 -8.20
N PHE A 329 11.97 9.32 -6.95
CA PHE A 329 11.16 9.71 -5.80
C PHE A 329 11.00 11.22 -5.72
N VAL A 330 12.10 11.99 -5.81
CA VAL A 330 12.04 13.45 -5.74
C VAL A 330 11.20 14.04 -6.87
N ASP A 331 11.35 13.53 -8.10
CA ASP A 331 10.53 13.94 -9.25
C ASP A 331 9.04 13.67 -9.01
N THR A 332 8.70 12.45 -8.58
CA THR A 332 7.30 12.07 -8.31
C THR A 332 6.73 12.86 -7.12
N PHE A 333 7.51 13.06 -6.06
CA PHE A 333 7.12 13.85 -4.91
C PHE A 333 6.86 15.30 -5.31
N SER A 334 7.75 15.92 -6.07
CA SER A 334 7.57 17.31 -6.54
C SER A 334 6.31 17.46 -7.39
N ARG A 335 6.05 16.51 -8.28
CA ARG A 335 4.90 16.54 -9.19
C ARG A 335 3.56 16.29 -8.49
N VAL A 336 3.49 15.32 -7.57
CA VAL A 336 2.22 14.88 -6.95
C VAL A 336 1.96 15.58 -5.61
N ALA A 337 3.01 15.82 -4.83
CA ALA A 337 2.94 16.34 -3.46
C ALA A 337 3.68 17.68 -3.28
N GLY A 338 4.35 18.22 -4.30
CA GLY A 338 5.02 19.50 -4.19
C GLY A 338 4.03 20.67 -4.05
N LEU A 339 4.45 21.70 -3.33
CA LEU A 339 3.78 23.00 -3.32
C LEU A 339 4.64 23.99 -4.09
N SER A 340 4.08 24.68 -5.08
CA SER A 340 4.83 25.56 -6.00
C SER A 340 5.63 26.67 -5.33
N ARG A 341 5.27 27.08 -4.11
CA ARG A 341 6.01 28.09 -3.34
C ARG A 341 7.03 27.51 -2.36
N LEU A 342 7.08 26.20 -2.18
CA LEU A 342 7.97 25.49 -1.25
C LEU A 342 8.85 24.50 -2.02
N GLU A 343 9.78 25.01 -2.81
CA GLU A 343 10.54 24.20 -3.79
C GLU A 343 11.79 23.52 -3.21
N ARG A 344 12.20 23.89 -1.99
CA ARG A 344 13.38 23.31 -1.34
C ARG A 344 12.97 22.14 -0.46
N TYR A 345 13.47 20.94 -0.77
CA TYR A 345 13.17 19.73 -0.01
C TYR A 345 14.36 19.28 0.84
N PHE A 346 14.06 18.80 2.05
CA PHE A 346 14.98 18.04 2.88
C PHE A 346 14.27 16.80 3.41
N PHE A 347 14.90 15.62 3.30
CA PHE A 347 14.30 14.35 3.71
C PHE A 347 15.03 13.75 4.91
N ILE A 348 14.27 13.12 5.81
CA ILE A 348 14.78 12.50 7.03
C ILE A 348 13.86 11.37 7.51
N GLU A 349 14.40 10.45 8.31
CA GLU A 349 13.61 9.40 8.96
C GLU A 349 12.94 9.97 10.23
N GLY A 350 11.60 9.98 10.27
CA GLY A 350 10.83 10.34 11.47
C GLY A 350 10.26 11.76 11.49
N GLY A 351 8.97 11.87 11.80
CA GLY A 351 8.23 13.15 11.79
C GLY A 351 8.72 14.16 12.83
N ALA A 352 9.16 13.71 14.01
CA ALA A 352 9.74 14.61 15.01
C ALA A 352 11.01 15.30 14.47
N LEU A 353 11.87 14.55 13.75
CA LEU A 353 13.08 15.09 13.13
C LEU A 353 12.79 15.97 11.91
N ALA A 354 11.68 15.73 11.20
CA ALA A 354 11.19 16.67 10.19
C ALA A 354 10.85 18.03 10.83
N VAL A 355 10.08 18.02 11.93
CA VAL A 355 9.80 19.25 12.69
C VAL A 355 11.09 19.90 13.19
N GLU A 356 12.01 19.14 13.82
CA GLU A 356 13.27 19.72 14.30
C GLU A 356 14.13 20.36 13.21
N ASN A 357 14.15 19.81 11.98
CA ASN A 357 14.89 20.45 10.90
C ASN A 357 14.18 21.71 10.38
N ALA A 358 12.84 21.80 10.47
CA ALA A 358 12.14 23.06 10.26
C ALA A 358 12.48 24.08 11.36
N LEU A 359 12.56 23.66 12.63
CA LEU A 359 12.99 24.54 13.73
C LEU A 359 14.41 25.05 13.52
N LYS A 360 15.36 24.16 13.19
CA LYS A 360 16.75 24.52 12.89
C LYS A 360 16.85 25.51 11.73
N ALA A 361 16.06 25.31 10.68
CA ALA A 361 15.99 26.24 9.55
C ALA A 361 15.51 27.63 9.98
N ALA A 362 14.48 27.69 10.83
CA ALA A 362 13.96 28.96 11.33
C ALA A 362 14.94 29.69 12.26
N MET A 363 15.59 28.96 13.18
CA MET A 363 16.58 29.55 14.09
C MET A 363 17.80 30.06 13.32
N ASP A 364 18.34 29.27 12.39
CA ASP A 364 19.46 29.67 11.54
C ASP A 364 19.13 30.93 10.74
N TRP A 365 17.95 30.96 10.10
CA TRP A 365 17.47 32.13 9.36
C TRP A 365 17.36 33.36 10.25
N LYS A 366 16.71 33.25 11.41
CA LYS A 366 16.48 34.40 12.31
C LYS A 366 17.79 34.92 12.90
N VAL A 367 18.66 34.02 13.36
CA VAL A 367 19.98 34.37 13.90
C VAL A 367 20.83 35.09 12.86
N ARG A 368 20.90 34.59 11.63
CA ARG A 368 21.67 35.24 10.55
C ARG A 368 21.13 36.61 10.20
N ARG A 369 19.80 36.76 10.11
CA ARG A 369 19.17 38.08 9.91
C ARG A 369 19.48 39.05 11.04
N ASN A 370 19.40 38.59 12.29
CA ASN A 370 19.71 39.41 13.44
C ASN A 370 21.18 39.82 13.48
N LEU A 371 22.11 38.90 13.16
CA LEU A 371 23.53 39.21 13.02
C LEU A 371 23.79 40.26 11.94
N ALA A 372 23.21 40.09 10.75
CA ALA A 372 23.34 41.03 9.63
C ALA A 372 22.77 42.43 9.97
N ALA A 373 21.75 42.50 10.82
CA ALA A 373 21.15 43.74 11.31
C ALA A 373 21.84 44.32 12.56
N GLY A 374 22.95 43.74 13.04
CA GLY A 374 23.66 44.20 14.24
C GLY A 374 22.92 43.93 15.56
N ARG A 375 21.98 42.97 15.58
CA ARG A 375 21.11 42.63 16.73
C ARG A 375 21.62 41.44 17.56
N GLY A 376 22.78 40.90 17.21
CA GLY A 376 23.46 39.81 17.92
C GLY A 376 22.93 38.41 17.59
N GLU A 377 23.52 37.39 18.23
CA GLU A 377 23.15 35.97 18.07
C GLU A 377 21.86 35.65 18.85
N ARG A 378 20.73 36.12 18.32
CA ARG A 378 19.38 36.00 18.91
C ARG A 378 18.42 35.42 17.90
N GLY A 379 17.31 34.84 18.36
CA GLY A 379 16.30 34.26 17.47
C GLY A 379 16.22 32.74 17.52
N THR A 380 16.16 32.17 18.73
CA THR A 380 16.18 30.70 18.93
C THR A 380 14.90 30.18 19.58
N GLU A 381 13.90 31.04 19.78
CA GLU A 381 12.64 30.69 20.41
C GLU A 381 11.55 30.37 19.40
N ILE A 382 10.68 29.42 19.77
CA ILE A 382 9.56 28.97 18.93
C ILE A 382 8.27 29.24 19.68
N LEU A 383 7.41 30.09 19.13
CA LEU A 383 6.06 30.28 19.66
C LEU A 383 5.18 29.11 19.22
N HIS A 384 4.45 28.52 20.17
CA HIS A 384 3.57 27.39 19.90
C HIS A 384 2.30 27.40 20.78
N PHE A 385 1.45 26.40 20.61
CA PHE A 385 0.07 26.40 21.12
C PHE A 385 -0.18 25.36 22.21
N GLU A 386 -1.21 25.60 23.03
CA GLU A 386 -1.77 24.60 23.94
C GLU A 386 -2.26 23.34 23.19
N HIS A 387 -2.15 22.17 23.80
CA HIS A 387 -2.60 20.88 23.24
C HIS A 387 -1.87 20.42 21.96
N ALA A 388 -0.70 21.00 21.66
CA ALA A 388 0.07 20.65 20.47
C ALA A 388 0.79 19.30 20.61
N PHE A 389 1.00 18.62 19.48
CA PHE A 389 1.87 17.46 19.41
C PHE A 389 2.76 17.53 18.17
N HIS A 390 4.06 17.72 18.41
CA HIS A 390 5.06 17.90 17.37
C HIS A 390 6.15 16.82 17.38
N GLY A 391 6.03 15.83 18.27
CA GLY A 391 6.99 14.75 18.42
C GLY A 391 7.47 14.52 19.84
N ARG A 392 8.49 13.68 19.98
CA ARG A 392 9.11 13.27 21.25
C ARG A 392 10.65 13.28 21.21
N SER A 393 11.22 14.16 20.40
CA SER A 393 12.66 14.42 20.29
C SER A 393 13.04 15.66 21.14
N GLY A 394 14.33 15.97 21.25
CA GLY A 394 14.84 17.00 22.18
C GLY A 394 14.12 18.35 22.10
N TYR A 395 13.98 18.94 20.91
CA TYR A 395 13.25 20.20 20.75
C TYR A 395 11.74 20.00 20.83
N THR A 396 11.21 18.95 20.21
CA THR A 396 9.76 18.73 20.13
C THR A 396 9.12 18.39 21.49
N LEU A 397 9.89 17.90 22.47
CA LEU A 397 9.44 17.75 23.86
C LEU A 397 9.17 19.09 24.58
N SER A 398 9.72 20.19 24.10
CA SER A 398 9.40 21.54 24.62
C SER A 398 8.09 22.08 24.03
N LEU A 399 7.67 21.52 22.89
CA LEU A 399 6.52 21.95 22.10
C LEU A 399 5.28 21.09 22.38
N THR A 400 5.44 19.77 22.45
CA THR A 400 4.36 18.82 22.72
C THR A 400 3.82 19.03 24.15
N ASN A 401 2.50 19.05 24.31
CA ASN A 401 1.85 19.32 25.60
C ASN A 401 0.41 18.79 25.64
N THR A 402 0.25 17.50 25.36
CA THR A 402 -1.04 16.79 25.38
C THR A 402 -1.23 15.98 26.65
N ASP A 403 -0.42 14.94 26.84
CA ASP A 403 -0.42 14.08 28.03
C ASP A 403 0.89 14.30 28.80
N PRO A 404 0.87 14.68 30.09
CA PRO A 404 2.07 14.93 30.89
C PRO A 404 3.08 13.78 30.85
N ARG A 405 2.63 12.51 30.77
CA ARG A 405 3.49 11.33 30.68
C ARG A 405 4.42 11.34 29.47
N LYS A 406 4.08 12.11 28.42
CA LYS A 406 4.90 12.26 27.21
C LYS A 406 6.08 13.21 27.42
N THR A 407 6.06 14.06 28.45
CA THR A 407 6.96 15.23 28.59
C THR A 407 7.56 15.43 29.98
N ASP A 408 6.97 14.83 31.02
CA ASP A 408 7.44 14.97 32.39
C ASP A 408 8.87 14.45 32.53
N TYR A 409 9.64 15.10 33.40
CA TYR A 409 11.04 14.76 33.76
C TYR A 409 12.10 14.91 32.64
N PHE A 410 11.71 15.17 31.38
CA PHE A 410 12.66 15.49 30.31
C PHE A 410 13.10 16.96 30.33
N ALA A 411 14.34 17.23 29.92
CA ALA A 411 14.85 18.58 29.69
C ALA A 411 14.03 19.29 28.60
N LYS A 412 13.71 20.57 28.83
CA LYS A 412 12.87 21.38 27.96
C LYS A 412 13.37 22.82 27.90
N PHE A 413 13.14 23.48 26.77
CA PHE A 413 13.37 24.90 26.59
C PHE A 413 12.13 25.69 27.02
N PRO A 414 12.29 26.87 27.67
CA PRO A 414 11.17 27.71 28.12
C PRO A 414 10.60 28.56 26.98
N TRP A 415 10.24 27.90 25.88
CA TRP A 415 9.65 28.53 24.70
C TRP A 415 8.21 29.01 24.97
N PRO A 416 7.81 30.14 24.39
CA PRO A 416 6.52 30.74 24.68
C PRO A 416 5.36 29.90 24.13
N ARG A 417 4.37 29.69 24.97
CA ARG A 417 3.15 28.94 24.68
C ARG A 417 1.94 29.83 24.89
N VAL A 418 1.01 29.81 23.95
CA VAL A 418 -0.22 30.61 23.98
C VAL A 418 -1.47 29.73 23.90
N SER A 419 -2.61 30.31 24.27
CA SER A 419 -3.91 29.64 24.18
C SER A 419 -4.27 29.23 22.75
N THR A 420 -4.98 28.11 22.65
CA THR A 420 -5.39 27.52 21.36
C THR A 420 -6.83 27.91 21.02
N PRO A 421 -7.08 28.70 19.95
CA PRO A 421 -8.43 29.13 19.58
C PRO A 421 -9.12 28.11 18.66
N CYS A 422 -9.26 26.87 19.12
CA CYS A 422 -9.95 25.85 18.35
C CYS A 422 -11.48 26.06 18.33
N ILE A 423 -12.12 25.56 17.27
CA ILE A 423 -13.57 25.59 17.13
C ILE A 423 -14.20 24.58 18.10
N ASP A 424 -15.13 25.03 18.96
CA ASP A 424 -15.92 24.15 19.81
C ASP A 424 -17.14 23.60 19.05
N PHE A 425 -17.05 22.36 18.59
CA PHE A 425 -18.13 21.70 17.85
C PHE A 425 -19.26 21.21 18.73
N SER A 426 -19.13 21.24 20.06
CA SER A 426 -20.23 20.91 20.98
C SER A 426 -21.27 22.03 21.06
N LEU A 427 -20.87 23.26 20.72
CA LEU A 427 -21.77 24.42 20.70
C LEU A 427 -22.66 24.43 19.44
N PRO A 428 -23.90 24.96 19.54
CA PRO A 428 -24.72 25.31 18.39
C PRO A 428 -24.00 26.29 17.46
N GLU A 429 -24.31 26.25 16.16
CA GLU A 429 -23.57 26.98 15.12
C GLU A 429 -23.43 28.49 15.39
N ALA A 430 -24.51 29.16 15.81
CA ALA A 430 -24.48 30.60 16.09
C ALA A 430 -23.51 30.96 17.23
N GLN A 431 -23.56 30.21 18.33
CA GLN A 431 -22.70 30.41 19.51
C GLN A 431 -21.25 30.00 19.25
N ARG A 432 -21.05 28.94 18.44
CA ARG A 432 -19.73 28.45 18.04
C ARG A 432 -18.92 29.54 17.34
N LYS A 433 -19.53 30.31 16.44
CA LYS A 433 -18.84 31.37 15.70
C LYS A 433 -18.38 32.50 16.61
N GLU A 434 -19.25 32.95 17.52
CA GLU A 434 -18.91 34.00 18.49
C GLU A 434 -17.81 33.53 19.46
N ASN A 435 -17.95 32.30 19.98
CA ASN A 435 -16.97 31.70 20.88
C ASN A 435 -15.57 31.63 20.25
N VAL A 436 -15.45 31.12 19.02
CA VAL A 436 -14.14 30.98 18.37
C VAL A 436 -13.52 32.35 18.06
N ILE A 437 -14.31 33.35 17.65
CA ILE A 437 -13.81 34.71 17.41
C ILE A 437 -13.21 35.31 18.68
N GLU A 438 -13.86 35.14 19.83
CA GLU A 438 -13.37 35.69 21.09
C GLU A 438 -12.07 34.99 21.54
N ARG A 439 -12.00 33.67 21.36
CA ARG A 439 -10.77 32.90 21.61
C ARG A 439 -9.63 33.33 20.68
N GLU A 440 -9.92 33.56 19.40
CA GLU A 440 -8.95 34.08 18.43
C GLU A 440 -8.39 35.43 18.87
N LYS A 441 -9.25 36.39 19.28
CA LYS A 441 -8.78 37.70 19.79
C LYS A 441 -7.86 37.57 20.99
N ARG A 442 -8.22 36.73 21.97
CA ARG A 442 -7.39 36.49 23.15
C ARG A 442 -6.03 35.92 22.76
N ALA A 443 -6.00 34.88 21.94
CA ALA A 443 -4.76 34.27 21.50
C ALA A 443 -3.90 35.24 20.66
N LEU A 444 -4.51 36.09 19.81
CA LEU A 444 -3.81 37.15 19.10
C LEU A 444 -3.19 38.17 20.06
N SER A 445 -3.92 38.59 21.10
CA SER A 445 -3.39 39.50 22.12
C SER A 445 -2.19 38.91 22.84
N GLU A 446 -2.27 37.63 23.24
CA GLU A 446 -1.15 36.91 23.87
C GLU A 446 0.09 36.88 22.96
N ILE A 447 -0.10 36.60 21.65
CA ILE A 447 0.97 36.60 20.66
C ILE A 447 1.56 38.01 20.47
N GLN A 448 0.73 39.03 20.34
CA GLN A 448 1.18 40.42 20.19
C GLN A 448 2.00 40.88 21.40
N ASP A 449 1.54 40.58 22.62
CA ASP A 449 2.29 40.89 23.84
C ASP A 449 3.63 40.16 23.90
N LEU A 450 3.70 38.93 23.39
CA LEU A 450 4.97 38.17 23.29
C LEU A 450 5.90 38.76 22.25
N ILE A 451 5.38 39.16 21.08
CA ILE A 451 6.17 39.81 20.03
C ILE A 451 6.73 41.14 20.53
N CYS A 452 5.93 41.95 21.23
CA CYS A 452 6.39 43.21 21.83
C CYS A 452 7.55 42.99 22.81
N ARG A 453 7.51 41.91 23.60
CA ARG A 453 8.51 41.62 24.64
C ARG A 453 9.75 40.89 24.11
N ARG A 454 9.57 39.98 23.14
CA ARG A 454 10.56 38.96 22.73
C ARG A 454 10.70 38.79 21.22
N GLY A 455 10.13 39.67 20.40
CA GLY A 455 10.04 39.48 18.94
C GLY A 455 11.37 39.29 18.21
N LEU A 456 12.47 39.80 18.76
CA LEU A 456 13.82 39.55 18.22
C LEU A 456 14.31 38.12 18.49
N ASP A 457 13.85 37.47 19.56
CA ASP A 457 14.20 36.10 19.94
C ASP A 457 13.28 35.05 19.31
N LEU A 458 12.10 35.46 18.83
CA LEU A 458 11.17 34.58 18.13
C LEU A 458 11.65 34.29 16.70
N ALA A 459 12.00 33.03 16.45
CA ALA A 459 12.37 32.54 15.12
C ALA A 459 11.14 32.18 14.29
N ALA A 460 10.16 31.53 14.92
CA ALA A 460 8.98 31.04 14.24
C ALA A 460 7.74 30.94 15.14
N ILE A 461 6.57 30.92 14.50
CA ILE A 461 5.32 30.38 15.02
C ILE A 461 5.10 29.00 14.40
N LEU A 462 4.95 27.96 15.24
CA LEU A 462 4.68 26.59 14.81
C LEU A 462 3.25 26.18 15.15
N ILE A 463 2.52 25.63 14.17
CA ILE A 463 1.15 25.14 14.37
C ILE A 463 0.83 23.92 13.49
N GLU A 464 0.06 22.97 14.01
CA GLU A 464 -0.65 21.97 13.21
C GLU A 464 -1.89 22.64 12.57
N PRO A 465 -2.10 22.64 11.24
CA PRO A 465 -3.31 23.23 10.64
C PRO A 465 -4.63 22.66 11.16
N ILE A 466 -4.59 21.42 11.65
CA ILE A 466 -5.58 20.78 12.52
C ILE A 466 -4.78 20.01 13.57
N GLN A 467 -4.92 20.29 14.87
CA GLN A 467 -4.18 19.53 15.88
C GLN A 467 -4.74 18.13 15.97
N GLY A 468 -3.92 17.11 15.71
CA GLY A 468 -4.36 15.73 15.76
C GLY A 468 -4.49 15.24 17.19
N GLU A 469 -3.37 14.95 17.85
CA GLU A 469 -3.32 14.28 19.17
C GLU A 469 -4.00 15.09 20.28
N GLY A 470 -4.03 16.41 20.15
CA GLY A 470 -4.70 17.32 21.08
C GLY A 470 -6.21 17.16 21.12
N GLY A 471 -6.81 16.46 20.16
CA GLY A 471 -8.25 16.20 20.10
C GLY A 471 -8.88 16.58 18.77
N ASP A 472 -8.20 16.43 17.63
CA ASP A 472 -8.73 16.84 16.31
C ASP A 472 -9.28 18.28 16.35
N ASN A 473 -8.48 19.21 16.88
CA ASN A 473 -8.86 20.60 17.07
C ASN A 473 -8.75 21.35 15.73
N HIS A 474 -9.87 21.78 15.18
CA HIS A 474 -9.89 22.57 13.93
C HIS A 474 -9.81 24.07 14.22
N PHE A 475 -9.18 24.78 13.30
CA PHE A 475 -9.12 26.24 13.29
C PHE A 475 -9.88 26.82 12.11
N ARG A 476 -10.25 28.09 12.23
CA ARG A 476 -10.75 28.87 11.10
C ARG A 476 -9.61 29.28 10.18
N GLY A 477 -9.91 29.49 8.89
CA GLY A 477 -8.91 30.02 7.95
C GLY A 477 -8.47 31.44 8.31
N GLU A 478 -9.35 32.25 8.88
CA GLU A 478 -9.07 33.61 9.33
C GLU A 478 -7.98 33.66 10.41
N TRP A 479 -7.99 32.69 11.33
CA TRP A 479 -6.93 32.52 12.33
C TRP A 479 -5.57 32.26 11.68
N LEU A 480 -5.49 31.29 10.77
CA LEU A 480 -4.23 30.97 10.09
C LEU A 480 -3.72 32.14 9.22
N ARG A 481 -4.62 32.89 8.58
CA ARG A 481 -4.26 34.12 7.84
C ARG A 481 -3.76 35.22 8.79
N ALA A 482 -4.31 35.31 10.01
CA ALA A 482 -3.83 36.27 11.01
C ALA A 482 -2.41 35.91 11.48
N LEU A 483 -2.12 34.63 11.73
CA LEU A 483 -0.76 34.17 12.04
C LEU A 483 0.23 34.48 10.91
N ARG A 484 -0.16 34.24 9.64
CA ARG A 484 0.66 34.59 8.47
C ARG A 484 1.00 36.07 8.44
N ARG A 485 0.02 36.96 8.60
CA ARG A 485 0.24 38.42 8.64
C ARG A 485 1.21 38.82 9.76
N LEU A 486 0.99 38.32 10.97
CA LEU A 486 1.90 38.58 12.10
C LEU A 486 3.34 38.12 11.82
N CYS A 487 3.51 36.95 11.19
CA CYS A 487 4.82 36.45 10.81
C CYS A 487 5.52 37.35 9.78
N ASP A 488 4.76 37.87 8.81
CA ASP A 488 5.29 38.77 7.79
C ASP A 488 5.67 40.13 8.38
N GLU A 489 4.80 40.71 9.23
CA GLU A 489 4.99 42.03 9.86
C GLU A 489 6.16 42.07 10.85
N HIS A 490 6.49 40.95 11.49
CA HIS A 490 7.45 40.92 12.61
C HIS A 490 8.75 40.15 12.33
N GLU A 491 9.04 39.83 11.07
CA GLU A 491 10.22 39.04 10.68
C GLU A 491 10.29 37.69 11.41
N ILE A 492 9.16 36.99 11.55
CA ILE A 492 9.06 35.66 12.18
C ILE A 492 8.64 34.66 11.09
N LEU A 493 9.16 33.43 11.08
CA LEU A 493 8.71 32.43 10.12
C LEU A 493 7.42 31.73 10.57
N LEU A 494 6.56 31.38 9.62
CA LEU A 494 5.42 30.50 9.88
C LEU A 494 5.79 29.06 9.53
N ILE A 495 5.58 28.13 10.47
CA ILE A 495 5.80 26.70 10.25
C ILE A 495 4.47 25.95 10.40
N PHE A 496 4.12 25.16 9.39
CA PHE A 496 3.04 24.18 9.52
C PHE A 496 3.59 22.78 9.74
N ASP A 497 3.10 22.14 10.79
CA ASP A 497 3.26 20.70 11.01
C ASP A 497 2.10 19.97 10.32
N GLU A 498 2.38 19.47 9.12
CA GLU A 498 1.47 18.67 8.32
C GLU A 498 1.80 17.17 8.36
N VAL A 499 2.61 16.74 9.34
CA VAL A 499 2.98 15.33 9.52
C VAL A 499 1.74 14.44 9.65
N GLN A 500 0.62 14.95 10.17
CA GLN A 500 -0.61 14.17 10.33
C GLN A 500 -1.73 14.50 9.33
N CYS A 501 -1.93 15.78 9.02
CA CYS A 501 -3.05 16.23 8.19
C CYS A 501 -2.73 16.27 6.69
N GLY A 502 -1.45 16.16 6.32
CA GLY A 502 -0.99 16.19 4.94
C GLY A 502 -1.22 14.90 4.15
N LEU A 503 -0.79 14.95 2.90
CA LEU A 503 -0.89 13.92 1.86
C LEU A 503 -2.31 13.35 1.71
N GLY A 504 -3.27 14.20 1.36
CA GLY A 504 -4.60 13.79 0.90
C GLY A 504 -5.65 13.58 1.99
N LEU A 505 -5.25 13.39 3.25
CA LEU A 505 -6.16 13.00 4.33
C LEU A 505 -7.35 13.97 4.49
N THR A 506 -7.13 15.26 4.25
CA THR A 506 -8.15 16.30 4.41
C THR A 506 -8.96 16.59 3.14
N GLY A 507 -8.81 15.78 2.09
CA GLY A 507 -9.45 16.02 0.78
C GLY A 507 -8.76 17.12 -0.07
N ARG A 508 -7.55 17.50 0.34
CA ARG A 508 -6.56 18.27 -0.43
C ARG A 508 -5.21 17.59 -0.21
N THR A 509 -4.24 17.83 -1.11
CA THR A 509 -2.89 17.24 -0.95
C THR A 509 -2.28 17.71 0.36
N TRP A 510 -2.39 19.00 0.67
CA TRP A 510 -2.00 19.57 1.96
C TRP A 510 -3.16 20.32 2.60
N CYS A 511 -3.25 20.24 3.94
CA CYS A 511 -4.32 20.87 4.68
C CYS A 511 -4.29 22.41 4.56
N CYS A 512 -3.10 23.00 4.44
CA CYS A 512 -2.93 24.44 4.27
C CYS A 512 -3.62 25.01 3.01
N GLU A 513 -3.79 24.20 1.96
CA GLU A 513 -4.46 24.60 0.72
C GLU A 513 -5.93 24.98 0.92
N HIS A 514 -6.60 24.44 1.96
CA HIS A 514 -7.98 24.81 2.30
C HIS A 514 -8.11 26.25 2.79
N PHE A 515 -7.02 26.85 3.25
CA PHE A 515 -7.03 28.15 3.91
C PHE A 515 -6.35 29.24 3.09
N GLU A 516 -5.73 28.87 1.97
CA GLU A 516 -4.94 29.75 1.10
C GLU A 516 -3.80 30.44 1.86
N VAL A 517 -3.22 29.72 2.84
CA VAL A 517 -2.08 30.19 3.63
C VAL A 517 -0.91 29.26 3.34
N ILE A 518 0.14 29.79 2.74
CA ILE A 518 1.38 29.06 2.54
C ILE A 518 2.35 29.41 3.68
N PRO A 519 2.86 28.42 4.44
CA PRO A 519 3.85 28.66 5.48
C PRO A 519 5.23 28.95 4.86
N ASP A 520 6.20 29.35 5.66
CA ASP A 520 7.60 29.47 5.20
C ASP A 520 8.30 28.11 5.21
N LEU A 521 7.88 27.23 6.11
CA LEU A 521 8.34 25.85 6.25
C LEU A 521 7.15 24.92 6.48
N LEU A 522 7.11 23.79 5.80
CA LEU A 522 6.11 22.74 6.02
C LEU A 522 6.82 21.44 6.38
N ALA A 523 6.60 20.94 7.59
CA ALA A 523 7.07 19.63 8.02
C ALA A 523 6.06 18.54 7.63
N PHE A 524 6.53 17.46 7.02
CA PHE A 524 5.71 16.34 6.57
C PHE A 524 6.27 14.99 7.02
N GLY A 525 5.42 13.97 7.02
CA GLY A 525 5.75 12.61 7.43
C GLY A 525 4.57 11.66 7.32
N LYS A 526 4.57 10.59 8.12
CA LYS A 526 3.51 9.57 8.16
C LYS A 526 3.18 8.99 6.78
N LYS A 527 2.11 9.47 6.12
CA LYS A 527 1.65 8.94 4.82
C LYS A 527 2.71 9.01 3.73
N THR A 528 3.58 10.02 3.78
CA THR A 528 4.71 10.19 2.86
C THR A 528 5.79 9.11 3.01
N GLN A 529 5.70 8.25 4.05
CA GLN A 529 6.68 7.23 4.44
C GLN A 529 8.00 7.86 4.90
N VAL A 530 8.77 8.44 3.97
CA VAL A 530 9.91 9.31 4.31
C VAL A 530 9.38 10.66 4.81
N CYS A 531 9.98 11.19 5.88
CA CYS A 531 9.59 12.48 6.45
C CYS A 531 10.49 13.59 5.89
N GLY A 532 10.13 14.85 6.13
CA GLY A 532 10.94 15.94 5.62
C GLY A 532 10.35 17.33 5.80
N VAL A 533 11.01 18.29 5.17
CA VAL A 533 10.62 19.71 5.19
C VAL A 533 10.57 20.23 3.75
N MET A 534 9.50 20.94 3.41
CA MET A 534 9.47 21.82 2.24
C MET A 534 9.66 23.27 2.71
N ALA A 535 10.54 24.03 2.04
CA ALA A 535 10.87 25.40 2.44
C ALA A 535 10.65 26.41 1.31
N GLY A 536 10.16 27.59 1.68
CA GLY A 536 9.77 28.66 0.78
C GLY A 536 10.78 29.80 0.65
N PRO A 537 10.43 30.84 -0.14
CA PRO A 537 11.36 31.87 -0.57
C PRO A 537 11.85 32.82 0.53
N ARG A 538 11.14 32.95 1.66
CA ARG A 538 11.64 33.80 2.77
C ARG A 538 12.96 33.29 3.33
N LEU A 539 13.24 32.00 3.25
CA LEU A 539 14.53 31.43 3.64
C LEU A 539 15.67 31.98 2.77
N ASP A 540 15.39 32.30 1.50
CA ASP A 540 16.36 32.85 0.55
C ASP A 540 16.69 34.33 0.78
N GLU A 541 15.98 35.02 1.68
CA GLU A 541 16.40 36.34 2.19
C GLU A 541 17.75 36.25 2.93
N VAL A 542 18.15 35.05 3.35
CA VAL A 542 19.47 34.73 3.91
C VAL A 542 20.20 33.82 2.91
N ALA A 543 21.23 34.36 2.25
CA ALA A 543 21.92 33.69 1.15
C ALA A 543 22.58 32.35 1.56
N ASP A 544 23.03 32.23 2.81
CA ASP A 544 23.71 31.07 3.37
C ASP A 544 22.84 30.31 4.40
N ASN A 545 21.52 30.30 4.17
CA ASN A 545 20.57 29.53 4.96
C ASN A 545 20.87 28.01 4.92
N VAL A 546 20.24 27.26 5.82
CA VAL A 546 20.48 25.81 6.00
C VAL A 546 20.31 24.94 4.75
N PHE A 547 19.51 25.36 3.76
CA PHE A 547 19.31 24.60 2.51
C PHE A 547 20.38 24.90 1.46
N ARG A 548 21.26 25.88 1.71
CA ARG A 548 22.31 26.32 0.80
C ARG A 548 23.71 26.12 1.38
N LEU A 549 23.86 26.19 2.70
CA LEU A 549 25.14 26.01 3.37
C LEU A 549 25.33 24.53 3.78
N PRO A 550 26.31 23.81 3.18
CA PRO A 550 26.55 22.41 3.50
C PRO A 550 26.81 22.16 4.98
N GLY A 551 26.34 21.01 5.49
CA GLY A 551 26.60 20.56 6.86
C GLY A 551 25.67 21.15 7.94
N ARG A 552 24.76 22.08 7.62
CA ARG A 552 23.81 22.66 8.60
C ARG A 552 22.68 21.69 8.99
N ILE A 553 22.13 20.98 8.00
CA ILE A 553 21.13 19.92 8.20
C ILE A 553 21.64 18.65 7.53
N ASN A 554 21.65 17.54 8.27
CA ASN A 554 22.10 16.25 7.75
C ASN A 554 21.57 15.10 8.64
N SER A 555 21.63 13.88 8.10
CA SER A 555 21.56 12.62 8.84
C SER A 555 22.30 11.55 8.04
N THR A 556 22.78 10.49 8.67
CA THR A 556 23.55 9.42 7.99
C THR A 556 22.87 8.91 6.72
N TRP A 557 21.54 8.73 6.74
CA TRP A 557 20.83 8.13 5.60
C TRP A 557 20.15 9.13 4.67
N GLY A 558 19.87 10.36 5.11
CA GLY A 558 19.09 11.30 4.30
C GLY A 558 17.68 10.80 3.98
N GLY A 559 17.05 10.04 4.89
CA GLY A 559 15.81 9.31 4.65
C GLY A 559 16.04 7.87 4.17
N ASN A 560 15.02 7.01 4.29
CA ASN A 560 15.11 5.59 3.90
C ASN A 560 14.81 5.41 2.41
N LEU A 561 15.71 4.81 1.64
CA LEU A 561 15.49 4.57 0.20
C LEU A 561 14.29 3.65 -0.08
N ALA A 562 14.08 2.61 0.74
CA ALA A 562 12.93 1.72 0.57
C ALA A 562 11.60 2.46 0.84
N ASP A 563 11.59 3.42 1.77
CA ASP A 563 10.43 4.26 2.01
C ASP A 563 10.21 5.26 0.87
N MET A 564 11.27 5.84 0.30
CA MET A 564 11.20 6.70 -0.88
C MET A 564 10.60 5.96 -2.10
N VAL A 565 11.05 4.72 -2.36
CA VAL A 565 10.50 3.90 -3.45
C VAL A 565 9.05 3.51 -3.17
N ARG A 566 8.73 3.06 -1.95
CA ARG A 566 7.33 2.77 -1.58
C ARG A 566 6.43 4.00 -1.69
N SER A 567 6.92 5.16 -1.25
CA SER A 567 6.23 6.46 -1.37
C SER A 567 5.99 6.83 -2.83
N THR A 568 6.97 6.61 -3.71
CA THR A 568 6.81 6.82 -5.16
C THR A 568 5.62 6.05 -5.71
N HIS A 569 5.46 4.78 -5.34
CA HIS A 569 4.32 3.97 -5.75
C HIS A 569 3.00 4.43 -5.13
N TYR A 570 2.98 4.78 -3.85
CA TYR A 570 1.78 5.36 -3.24
C TYR A 570 1.35 6.65 -3.93
N LEU A 571 2.27 7.56 -4.22
CA LEU A 571 1.98 8.81 -4.92
C LEU A 571 1.40 8.55 -6.32
N ARG A 572 1.92 7.55 -7.05
CA ARG A 572 1.36 7.13 -8.34
C ARG A 572 -0.08 6.62 -8.19
N ILE A 573 -0.37 5.80 -7.18
CA ILE A 573 -1.75 5.33 -6.92
C ILE A 573 -2.66 6.52 -6.57
N LEU A 574 -2.21 7.41 -5.70
CA LEU A 574 -2.96 8.61 -5.30
C LEU A 574 -3.40 9.44 -6.50
N GLU A 575 -2.49 9.64 -7.47
CA GLU A 575 -2.75 10.35 -8.72
C GLU A 575 -3.65 9.54 -9.67
N GLN A 576 -3.30 8.28 -9.95
CA GLN A 576 -4.01 7.43 -10.92
C GLN A 576 -5.46 7.15 -10.53
N GLU A 577 -5.73 6.99 -9.24
CA GLU A 577 -7.04 6.65 -8.70
C GLU A 577 -7.78 7.84 -8.09
N ASN A 578 -7.23 9.06 -8.21
CA ASN A 578 -7.80 10.29 -7.65
C ASN A 578 -8.12 10.17 -6.14
N LEU A 579 -7.21 9.59 -5.35
CA LEU A 579 -7.51 9.26 -3.95
C LEU A 579 -7.68 10.48 -3.03
N VAL A 580 -7.11 11.63 -3.39
CA VAL A 580 -7.38 12.90 -2.69
C VAL A 580 -8.86 13.28 -2.83
N GLU A 581 -9.42 13.08 -4.02
CA GLU A 581 -10.84 13.33 -4.29
C GLU A 581 -11.72 12.30 -3.59
N ASN A 582 -11.33 11.01 -3.64
CA ASN A 582 -12.03 9.98 -2.87
C ASN A 582 -12.07 10.31 -1.37
N ALA A 583 -10.97 10.80 -0.79
CA ALA A 583 -10.92 11.22 0.61
C ALA A 583 -11.85 12.41 0.91
N ARG A 584 -12.05 13.32 -0.04
CA ARG A 584 -13.04 14.42 0.07
C ARG A 584 -14.46 13.87 0.10
N GLU A 585 -14.79 12.97 -0.81
CA GLU A 585 -16.14 12.41 -0.97
C GLU A 585 -16.52 11.45 0.15
N MET A 586 -15.65 10.48 0.45
CA MET A 586 -15.83 9.50 1.52
C MET A 586 -15.78 10.18 2.89
N GLY A 587 -14.95 11.21 3.05
CA GLY A 587 -14.93 12.05 4.24
C GLY A 587 -16.26 12.75 4.48
N ARG A 588 -16.86 13.33 3.44
CA ARG A 588 -18.19 13.93 3.52
C ARG A 588 -19.24 12.90 3.91
N LEU A 589 -19.25 11.74 3.26
CA LEU A 589 -20.16 10.65 3.58
C LEU A 589 -20.07 10.28 5.07
N PHE A 590 -18.87 9.95 5.54
CA PHE A 590 -18.65 9.51 6.92
C PHE A 590 -19.04 10.58 7.94
N LEU A 591 -18.69 11.85 7.68
CA LEU A 591 -19.07 12.95 8.56
C LEU A 591 -20.59 13.14 8.63
N ASP A 592 -21.30 13.03 7.51
CA ASP A 592 -22.77 13.12 7.46
C ASP A 592 -23.43 11.98 8.23
N GLU A 593 -22.88 10.76 8.15
CA GLU A 593 -23.36 9.62 8.93
C GLU A 593 -23.20 9.81 10.44
N LEU A 594 -22.02 10.24 10.89
CA LEU A 594 -21.75 10.50 12.30
C LEU A 594 -22.63 11.64 12.85
N ARG A 595 -22.89 12.68 12.05
CA ARG A 595 -23.82 13.74 12.43
C ARG A 595 -25.24 13.22 12.61
N ARG A 596 -25.73 12.39 11.68
CA ARG A 596 -27.05 11.74 11.81
C ARG A 596 -27.11 10.82 13.03
N LEU A 597 -26.01 10.12 13.32
CA LEU A 597 -25.91 9.27 14.50
C LEU A 597 -25.98 10.08 15.80
N ALA A 598 -25.23 11.20 15.88
CA ALA A 598 -25.23 12.08 17.05
C ALA A 598 -26.62 12.67 17.37
N LEU A 599 -27.49 12.87 16.37
CA LEU A 599 -28.88 13.28 16.60
C LEU A 599 -29.71 12.23 17.35
N ARG A 600 -29.31 10.96 17.31
CA ARG A 600 -30.02 9.82 17.92
C ARG A 600 -29.34 9.31 19.19
N GLU A 601 -28.04 9.57 19.31
CA GLU A 601 -27.18 9.06 20.37
C GLU A 601 -26.57 10.21 21.18
N PRO A 602 -27.20 10.64 22.30
CA PRO A 602 -26.74 11.77 23.12
C PRO A 602 -25.33 11.60 23.71
N LEU A 603 -24.80 10.38 23.69
CA LEU A 603 -23.44 10.08 24.12
C LEU A 603 -22.39 10.70 23.18
N ILE A 604 -22.74 10.90 21.91
CA ILE A 604 -21.85 11.46 20.88
C ILE A 604 -22.14 12.95 20.73
N SER A 605 -21.08 13.77 20.83
CA SER A 605 -21.13 15.21 20.61
C SER A 605 -19.93 15.68 19.79
N GLY A 606 -19.88 16.96 19.41
CA GLY A 606 -18.69 17.55 18.82
C GLY A 606 -18.24 16.94 17.48
N VAL A 607 -19.13 16.28 16.72
CA VAL A 607 -18.80 15.63 15.45
C VAL A 607 -18.17 16.64 14.48
N ARG A 608 -16.94 16.36 14.05
CA ARG A 608 -16.13 17.25 13.22
C ARG A 608 -15.21 16.48 12.29
N GLY A 609 -14.77 17.16 11.23
CA GLY A 609 -13.76 16.60 10.35
C GLY A 609 -13.57 17.41 9.08
N ARG A 610 -12.49 17.08 8.37
CA ARG A 610 -12.16 17.58 7.03
C ARG A 610 -11.55 16.43 6.24
N GLY A 611 -12.13 16.11 5.08
CA GLY A 611 -11.83 14.84 4.40
C GLY A 611 -12.03 13.66 5.34
N LEU A 612 -11.07 12.73 5.34
CA LEU A 612 -11.05 11.55 6.20
C LEU A 612 -10.42 11.79 7.59
N MET A 613 -10.00 13.02 7.92
CA MET A 613 -9.59 13.40 9.27
C MET A 613 -10.82 13.75 10.11
N ILE A 614 -11.40 12.75 10.79
CA ILE A 614 -12.72 12.84 11.42
C ILE A 614 -12.65 12.42 12.89
N ALA A 615 -13.42 13.10 13.74
CA ALA A 615 -13.56 12.79 15.17
C ALA A 615 -14.95 13.15 15.72
N PHE A 616 -15.24 12.59 16.89
CA PHE A 616 -16.32 13.04 17.77
C PHE A 616 -15.86 12.98 19.22
N ASP A 617 -16.60 13.65 20.10
CA ASP A 617 -16.35 13.68 21.53
C ASP A 617 -17.36 12.85 22.30
N LEU A 618 -16.87 12.28 23.40
CA LEU A 618 -17.63 11.63 24.44
C LEU A 618 -17.64 12.53 25.70
N PRO A 619 -18.47 12.24 26.73
CA PRO A 619 -18.60 13.09 27.91
C PRO A 619 -17.28 13.42 28.61
N ASP A 620 -16.43 12.41 28.80
CA ASP A 620 -15.16 12.52 29.52
C ASP A 620 -14.18 11.41 29.11
N ARG A 621 -12.99 11.41 29.72
CA ARG A 621 -11.92 10.44 29.47
C ARG A 621 -12.30 9.02 29.84
N GLN A 622 -13.01 8.81 30.94
CA GLN A 622 -13.38 7.47 31.40
C GLN A 622 -14.35 6.82 30.41
N ILE A 623 -15.38 7.56 30.01
CA ILE A 623 -16.34 7.12 29.00
C ILE A 623 -15.65 6.92 27.65
N ARG A 624 -14.69 7.78 27.29
CA ARG A 624 -13.87 7.62 26.08
C ARG A 624 -13.10 6.31 26.07
N GLU A 625 -12.38 5.96 27.15
CA GLU A 625 -11.64 4.70 27.22
C GLU A 625 -12.59 3.49 27.10
N GLN A 626 -13.71 3.49 27.83
CA GLN A 626 -14.70 2.41 27.74
C GLN A 626 -15.26 2.24 26.33
N PHE A 627 -15.59 3.35 25.66
CA PHE A 627 -16.08 3.33 24.29
C PHE A 627 -15.02 2.80 23.32
N TYR A 628 -13.77 3.26 23.46
CA TYR A 628 -12.63 2.81 22.65
C TYR A 628 -12.41 1.30 22.77
N HIS A 629 -12.41 0.75 23.99
CA HIS A 629 -12.28 -0.70 24.19
C HIS A 629 -13.45 -1.46 23.59
N GLY A 630 -14.68 -0.96 23.74
CA GLY A 630 -15.84 -1.61 23.14
C GLY A 630 -15.85 -1.59 21.61
N LEU A 631 -15.31 -0.54 20.97
CA LEU A 631 -15.10 -0.54 19.51
C LEU A 631 -14.13 -1.65 19.08
N PHE A 632 -13.04 -1.84 19.81
CA PHE A 632 -12.10 -2.92 19.57
C PHE A 632 -12.77 -4.30 19.73
N ASP A 633 -13.56 -4.49 20.78
CA ASP A 633 -14.33 -5.72 21.00
C ASP A 633 -15.36 -5.98 19.90
N LEU A 634 -15.86 -4.93 19.24
CA LEU A 634 -16.75 -5.02 18.09
C LEU A 634 -16.02 -5.22 16.75
N GLY A 635 -14.70 -5.09 16.72
CA GLY A 635 -13.88 -5.31 15.53
C GLY A 635 -13.56 -4.02 14.76
N LEU A 636 -13.61 -2.86 15.43
CA LEU A 636 -13.27 -1.57 14.85
C LEU A 636 -12.03 -0.98 15.53
N LEU A 637 -10.96 -0.77 14.77
CA LEU A 637 -9.78 -0.04 15.23
C LEU A 637 -10.01 1.46 15.05
N ALA A 638 -9.94 2.20 16.15
CA ALA A 638 -10.02 3.65 16.19
C ALA A 638 -8.85 4.23 16.98
N ILE A 639 -8.80 5.55 17.16
CA ILE A 639 -7.73 6.20 17.93
C ILE A 639 -8.33 7.09 19.02
N ARG A 640 -7.71 7.05 20.20
CA ARG A 640 -7.96 7.99 21.31
C ARG A 640 -7.29 9.33 21.02
N SER A 641 -7.97 10.44 21.26
CA SER A 641 -7.38 11.78 21.09
C SER A 641 -7.86 12.73 22.16
N GLY A 642 -6.96 13.60 22.64
CA GLY A 642 -7.22 14.49 23.77
C GLY A 642 -7.85 13.76 24.97
N GLU A 643 -8.61 14.51 25.76
CA GLU A 643 -9.33 13.96 26.92
C GLU A 643 -10.61 13.23 26.51
N ARG A 644 -11.32 13.68 25.47
CA ARG A 644 -12.72 13.29 25.21
C ARG A 644 -12.96 12.59 23.88
N SER A 645 -12.00 12.63 22.95
CA SER A 645 -12.30 12.33 21.55
C SER A 645 -11.95 10.90 21.15
N ILE A 646 -12.77 10.36 20.25
CA ILE A 646 -12.43 9.23 19.37
C ILE A 646 -12.26 9.80 17.97
N ARG A 647 -11.19 9.39 17.29
CA ARG A 647 -10.88 9.84 15.94
C ARG A 647 -10.54 8.69 15.00
N PHE A 648 -10.70 8.96 13.72
CA PHE A 648 -10.55 8.01 12.63
C PHE A 648 -9.53 8.51 11.62
N ARG A 649 -8.71 7.59 11.12
CA ARG A 649 -7.65 7.79 10.13
C ARG A 649 -7.64 6.65 9.11
N PRO A 650 -8.73 6.46 8.36
CA PRO A 650 -8.75 5.45 7.31
C PRO A 650 -7.74 5.76 6.21
N VAL A 651 -7.44 4.72 5.42
CA VAL A 651 -6.73 4.83 4.15
C VAL A 651 -7.55 5.61 3.12
N LEU A 652 -6.87 6.23 2.15
CA LEU A 652 -7.49 7.15 1.20
C LEU A 652 -8.37 6.45 0.16
N ASP A 653 -8.18 5.15 -0.05
CA ASP A 653 -8.96 4.28 -0.95
C ASP A 653 -10.16 3.60 -0.28
N ILE A 654 -10.51 4.00 0.96
CA ILE A 654 -11.69 3.51 1.68
C ILE A 654 -12.97 3.61 0.83
N LYS A 655 -13.85 2.62 0.99
CA LYS A 655 -15.12 2.49 0.28
C LYS A 655 -16.31 2.78 1.20
N ALA A 656 -17.44 3.17 0.59
CA ALA A 656 -18.65 3.57 1.29
C ALA A 656 -19.24 2.46 2.19
N ASP A 657 -19.18 1.21 1.76
CA ASP A 657 -19.66 0.05 2.53
C ASP A 657 -18.91 -0.13 3.86
N VAL A 658 -17.60 0.14 3.87
CA VAL A 658 -16.77 0.12 5.09
C VAL A 658 -17.22 1.22 6.05
N ILE A 659 -17.51 2.42 5.55
CA ILE A 659 -18.01 3.54 6.34
C ILE A 659 -19.36 3.18 6.98
N HIS A 660 -20.31 2.66 6.20
CA HIS A 660 -21.61 2.24 6.70
C HIS A 660 -21.49 1.19 7.80
N THR A 661 -20.60 0.20 7.60
CA THR A 661 -20.33 -0.85 8.58
C THR A 661 -19.73 -0.26 9.86
N ALA A 662 -18.73 0.62 9.75
CA ALA A 662 -18.10 1.27 10.89
C ALA A 662 -19.09 2.13 11.69
N THR A 663 -19.92 2.94 11.03
CA THR A 663 -21.00 3.71 11.67
C THR A 663 -21.97 2.78 12.42
N GLY A 664 -22.29 1.63 11.84
CA GLY A 664 -23.10 0.59 12.48
C GLY A 664 -22.50 0.06 13.79
N LEU A 665 -21.19 -0.22 13.80
CA LEU A 665 -20.46 -0.67 15.00
C LEU A 665 -20.39 0.44 16.07
N ILE A 666 -20.19 1.69 15.67
CA ILE A 666 -20.22 2.84 16.59
C ILE A 666 -21.60 2.95 17.25
N HIS A 667 -22.68 2.85 16.48
CA HIS A 667 -24.05 2.84 17.01
C HIS A 667 -24.30 1.67 17.95
N GLN A 668 -23.82 0.48 17.60
CA GLN A 668 -23.92 -0.70 18.46
C GLN A 668 -23.20 -0.47 19.80
N GLN A 669 -22.04 0.20 19.80
CA GLN A 669 -21.34 0.51 21.04
C GLN A 669 -22.10 1.54 21.90
N CYS A 670 -22.72 2.55 21.31
CA CYS A 670 -23.62 3.46 22.05
C CYS A 670 -24.72 2.68 22.78
N ARG A 671 -25.33 1.69 22.12
CA ARG A 671 -26.37 0.84 22.71
C ARG A 671 -25.85 -0.06 23.84
N ARG A 672 -24.67 -0.66 23.67
CA ARG A 672 -24.02 -1.48 24.72
C ARG A 672 -23.78 -0.67 25.98
N MET A 673 -23.28 0.57 25.83
CA MET A 673 -23.03 1.45 26.97
C MET A 673 -24.33 1.86 27.66
N LYS A 674 -25.41 2.13 26.93
CA LYS A 674 -26.73 2.41 27.54
C LYS A 674 -27.26 1.21 28.35
N ALA A 675 -27.16 -0.01 27.82
CA ALA A 675 -27.65 -1.21 28.50
C ALA A 675 -26.85 -1.57 29.76
N GLY A 676 -25.53 -1.33 29.76
CA GLY A 676 -24.67 -1.58 30.93
C GLY A 676 -24.86 -0.61 32.10
N HIS A 677 -25.53 0.54 31.89
CA HIS A 677 -25.87 1.50 32.95
C HIS A 677 -27.29 1.28 33.52
N ALA A 678 -28.04 0.30 33.01
CA ALA A 678 -29.42 0.00 33.41
C ALA A 678 -29.53 -1.19 34.39
N VAL A 679 -28.44 -1.54 35.09
CA VAL A 679 -28.37 -2.62 36.09
C VAL A 679 -27.96 -2.06 37.43
#